data_AF-A0A2D6R2Y0-F1
#
_entry.id   AF-A0A2D6R2Y0-F1
#
_cell.length_a   1.000
_cell.length_b   1.000
_cell.length_c   1.000
_cell.angle_alpha   90.00
_cell.angle_beta   90.00
_cell.angle_gamma   90.00
#
_symmetry.space_group_name_H-M   'P 1'
#
loop_
_entity.id
_entity.type
_entity.pdbx_description
1 polymer ?
#
loop_
_entity_poly.entity_id
_entity_poly.type
_entity_poly.pdbx_seq_one_letter_code
_entity_poly.pdbx_strand_id
1 'polypeptide(L)'
;MQPICRLLVANRSEIAIRIFRAGHELGIGTVAVYAHEDRYALHRFKADEAYEIGAPGEPIKSYLDVEALVGLAVEQSIDAIHPGYGFLSESPALARACAKAGIIFVGPSVRLLEQLGDKVAARALGKRAGVPVLPGSERPLADAAEAKRVAKRLGYPVLLKAAKGGGGRGMRVVERAADVPSRFEEAQRESMAAFGSPDLFLERYIARPRHIEVQLLGDQHGHLVHLYERDCSVQRRHQKVVEIAPSLLPRAAREEVCTHALALGRAAGFDNAGTVEFLLDSDTGDCFFIEVNPRIQVEHTVTEAVTGVDIVKAQILAAQGIALDDDRIGLPSQQAVSVRGHAIQCRVTTEVPENSFIPDYGKITHYRSPGGMGVRLDAGTAFSGAVVTPHYDSLLVKVVTSGQRFPDAARRMERCLQEFRVRGVKTNLPFLINLVLHPTFLEGACTTHFIDETPELLEFSAPRDRATKLCTYLAEVAINGHPLVPERPADVRREPVPLPPHHGQQPIPDGTRDRLRRMGAERFCGWIRRQRPLLVTDTTFRDAHQSLLATRIRTYDMLAVADLYARRASTLFSLEMWGGATFDSAMRFLKESPWDRLTTLRERIPNILFQMLLRGANGVGYGTYPDNVVRAFVAESASAGIDVFRIFDALNYLPNMKAAMDAVRRTDALCEAAICYTGDILDPDRTKYSLDYYVGLAKKLEKMGAHLLAIKDMAGLCKPYAAERLVKALRQETDLPIHFHTHDSAGVQAAAVLKATEAGLDIADAASGPLSGMTSQPIMDGIVEALRFTKRDTGLDGEALQQIAEYWEAARDFYQPFEAGMRAASADVYRHEMPGGQTTNLRQQAASLGLASRWHEICRAYEDANRLLGDVIKVTPSSKAIGDLALYLVTNNLSADAILTSERELAFPDSVVELVAGGLGQPHGGFPPKVRQRILRGQKPKRGRPGAGLPAADLKAVRATLSDELGRPASRRDVLSHLMFPKVFAEFSAHEDRYSDVSVLPTPSFLYGLEPGEETVVEIERGKTLLIRLVAIGEPNDDGVRTIFFELNGQPRHVTVQDRQLTASAPAHVQADPADPKQLAAAMPGLVTLVAVKPGDRVSRGEKLLSLEAMKMETSIYAERDGEVAEVLVHPGTQVVAGDLVIRLA
;
A
#
# COMPACT_ATOMS: atom_id res chain seq x y z
N MET A 1 -37.14 -6.43 52.03
CA MET A 1 -36.25 -5.43 51.39
C MET A 1 -37.07 -4.63 50.40
N GLN A 2 -36.71 -3.37 50.16
CA GLN A 2 -37.36 -2.57 49.12
C GLN A 2 -36.89 -3.03 47.73
N PRO A 3 -37.78 -3.14 46.74
CA PRO A 3 -37.39 -3.41 45.35
C PRO A 3 -36.56 -2.25 44.79
N ILE A 4 -35.54 -2.56 44.00
CA ILE A 4 -34.71 -1.54 43.33
C ILE A 4 -35.52 -0.96 42.18
N CYS A 5 -35.83 0.33 42.24
CA CYS A 5 -36.51 1.08 41.18
C CYS A 5 -35.52 1.97 40.42
N ARG A 6 -34.45 2.45 41.08
CA ARG A 6 -33.37 3.28 40.52
C ARG A 6 -32.00 2.68 40.83
N LEU A 7 -31.21 2.43 39.79
CA LEU A 7 -29.88 1.81 39.86
C LEU A 7 -28.81 2.75 39.28
N LEU A 8 -27.89 3.21 40.13
CA LEU A 8 -26.69 3.92 39.69
C LEU A 8 -25.57 2.93 39.38
N VAL A 9 -24.84 3.17 38.28
CA VAL A 9 -23.63 2.43 37.98
C VAL A 9 -22.41 3.30 38.27
N ALA A 10 -21.63 2.92 39.29
CA ALA A 10 -20.41 3.61 39.69
C ALA A 10 -19.22 3.15 38.81
N ASN A 11 -19.38 3.28 37.49
CA ASN A 11 -18.41 2.83 36.49
C ASN A 11 -18.62 3.55 35.14
N ARG A 12 -17.87 3.16 34.12
CA ARG A 12 -17.86 3.74 32.77
C ARG A 12 -17.82 2.68 31.67
N SER A 13 -17.82 3.12 30.41
CA SER A 13 -17.52 2.27 29.24
C SER A 13 -18.49 1.07 29.12
N GLU A 14 -17.99 -0.06 28.61
CA GLU A 14 -18.79 -1.23 28.25
C GLU A 14 -19.59 -1.81 29.43
N ILE A 15 -18.99 -1.88 30.62
CA ILE A 15 -19.62 -2.52 31.77
C ILE A 15 -20.79 -1.71 32.31
N ALA A 16 -20.69 -0.38 32.25
CA ALA A 16 -21.81 0.49 32.57
C ALA A 16 -22.98 0.23 31.62
N ILE A 17 -22.72 0.16 30.31
CA ILE A 17 -23.75 -0.16 29.30
C ILE A 17 -24.33 -1.55 29.53
N ARG A 18 -23.50 -2.55 29.87
CA ARG A 18 -23.93 -3.92 30.17
C ARG A 18 -24.89 -3.98 31.37
N ILE A 19 -24.62 -3.20 32.41
CA ILE A 19 -25.49 -3.11 33.59
C ILE A 19 -26.76 -2.32 33.29
N PHE A 20 -26.69 -1.22 32.53
CA PHE A 20 -27.89 -0.49 32.11
C PHE A 20 -28.84 -1.37 31.29
N ARG A 21 -28.31 -2.21 30.39
CA ARG A 21 -29.11 -3.20 29.66
C ARG A 21 -29.83 -4.17 30.62
N ALA A 22 -29.12 -4.72 31.61
CA ALA A 22 -29.73 -5.61 32.60
C ALA A 22 -30.80 -4.89 33.44
N GLY A 23 -30.53 -3.67 33.90
CA GLY A 23 -31.47 -2.85 34.66
C GLY A 23 -32.73 -2.54 33.85
N HIS A 24 -32.58 -2.09 32.61
CA HIS A 24 -33.68 -1.80 31.70
C HIS A 24 -34.55 -3.04 31.43
N GLU A 25 -33.93 -4.19 31.17
CA GLU A 25 -34.65 -5.46 30.97
C GLU A 25 -35.37 -5.96 32.24
N LEU A 26 -34.95 -5.51 33.42
CA LEU A 26 -35.64 -5.73 34.70
C LEU A 26 -36.66 -4.63 35.04
N GLY A 27 -36.83 -3.61 34.19
CA GLY A 27 -37.74 -2.48 34.42
C GLY A 27 -37.26 -1.46 35.46
N ILE A 28 -35.94 -1.38 35.68
CA ILE A 28 -35.29 -0.49 36.65
C ILE A 28 -34.78 0.77 35.94
N GLY A 29 -35.05 1.96 36.48
CA GLY A 29 -34.49 3.22 36.00
C GLY A 29 -32.98 3.29 36.26
N THR A 30 -32.21 3.73 35.27
CA THR A 30 -30.75 3.64 35.27
C THR A 30 -30.08 5.01 35.35
N VAL A 31 -29.03 5.11 36.16
CA VAL A 31 -28.28 6.36 36.37
C VAL A 31 -26.79 6.16 36.08
N ALA A 32 -26.25 6.98 35.17
CA ALA A 32 -24.82 7.03 34.87
C ALA A 32 -24.11 8.15 35.65
N VAL A 33 -22.82 7.93 35.91
CA VAL A 33 -21.89 9.00 36.30
C VAL A 33 -20.82 9.16 35.23
N TYR A 34 -20.31 10.39 35.06
CA TYR A 34 -19.22 10.66 34.12
C TYR A 34 -18.31 11.79 34.61
N ALA A 35 -16.99 11.64 34.42
CA ALA A 35 -16.06 12.75 34.61
C ALA A 35 -16.08 13.72 33.42
N HIS A 36 -15.56 14.94 33.58
CA HIS A 36 -15.53 15.95 32.51
C HIS A 36 -14.89 15.45 31.21
N GLU A 37 -13.82 14.67 31.31
CA GLU A 37 -13.10 14.06 30.20
C GLU A 37 -13.93 12.99 29.46
N ASP A 38 -14.90 12.37 30.15
CA ASP A 38 -15.79 11.33 29.65
C ASP A 38 -17.15 11.89 29.17
N ARG A 39 -17.31 13.22 29.03
CA ARG A 39 -18.59 13.84 28.63
C ARG A 39 -19.15 13.36 27.29
N TYR A 40 -18.33 12.76 26.43
CA TYR A 40 -18.75 12.16 25.15
C TYR A 40 -18.72 10.63 25.15
N ALA A 41 -18.43 9.99 26.28
CA ALA A 41 -18.40 8.54 26.41
C ALA A 41 -19.79 7.94 26.18
N LEU A 42 -19.83 6.79 25.49
CA LEU A 42 -21.08 6.21 25.04
C LEU A 42 -22.02 5.84 26.19
N HIS A 43 -21.48 5.39 27.33
CA HIS A 43 -22.28 4.94 28.48
C HIS A 43 -23.16 6.04 29.07
N ARG A 44 -22.71 7.31 29.03
CA ARG A 44 -23.48 8.47 29.47
C ARG A 44 -24.85 8.54 28.78
N PHE A 45 -24.90 8.22 27.49
CA PHE A 45 -26.11 8.30 26.66
C PHE A 45 -26.93 7.00 26.67
N LYS A 46 -26.58 6.02 27.51
CA LYS A 46 -27.28 4.72 27.59
C LYS A 46 -28.05 4.53 28.90
N ALA A 47 -27.84 5.41 29.88
CA ALA A 47 -28.67 5.47 31.08
C ALA A 47 -29.86 6.43 30.87
N ASP A 48 -30.88 6.31 31.71
CA ASP A 48 -32.05 7.20 31.71
C ASP A 48 -31.69 8.60 32.24
N GLU A 49 -30.77 8.67 33.20
CA GLU A 49 -30.20 9.90 33.75
C GLU A 49 -28.67 9.82 33.82
N ALA A 50 -27.98 10.96 33.75
CA ALA A 50 -26.52 11.01 33.85
C ALA A 50 -26.02 12.27 34.56
N TYR A 51 -25.10 12.11 35.52
CA TYR A 51 -24.58 13.20 36.34
C TYR A 51 -23.05 13.32 36.21
N GLU A 52 -22.57 14.55 36.09
CA GLU A 52 -21.12 14.83 36.09
C GLU A 52 -20.55 14.69 37.51
N ILE A 53 -19.38 14.09 37.63
CA ILE A 53 -18.69 13.86 38.91
C ILE A 53 -17.26 14.43 38.87
N GLY A 54 -16.79 14.91 40.01
CA GLY A 54 -15.45 15.48 40.19
C GLY A 54 -15.24 16.82 39.48
N ALA A 55 -13.98 17.15 39.20
CA ALA A 55 -13.57 18.40 38.57
C ALA A 55 -12.75 18.15 37.28
N PRO A 56 -12.77 19.07 36.29
CA PRO A 56 -11.92 18.97 35.11
C PRO A 56 -10.44 18.78 35.48
N GLY A 57 -9.78 17.83 34.85
CA GLY A 57 -8.39 17.45 35.11
C GLY A 57 -8.23 16.22 36.01
N GLU A 58 -9.30 15.70 36.61
CA GLU A 58 -9.28 14.57 37.55
C GLU A 58 -10.00 13.29 37.04
N PRO A 59 -9.67 12.76 35.84
CA PRO A 59 -10.51 11.77 35.15
C PRO A 59 -10.69 10.45 35.90
N ILE A 60 -9.66 9.93 36.58
CA ILE A 60 -9.72 8.67 37.32
C ILE A 60 -10.19 8.91 38.76
N LYS A 61 -9.65 9.94 39.42
CA LYS A 61 -9.95 10.26 40.82
C LYS A 61 -11.45 10.50 41.03
N SER A 62 -12.12 11.11 40.06
CA SER A 62 -13.57 11.34 40.10
C SER A 62 -14.37 10.04 40.28
N TYR A 63 -14.01 8.96 39.58
CA TYR A 63 -14.67 7.65 39.72
C TYR A 63 -14.29 6.87 40.98
N LEU A 64 -13.28 7.33 41.73
CA LEU A 64 -12.82 6.72 42.98
C LEU A 64 -13.34 7.45 44.23
N ASP A 65 -14.13 8.52 44.06
CA ASP A 65 -14.65 9.32 45.16
C ASP A 65 -15.92 8.70 45.76
N VAL A 66 -15.73 7.95 46.85
CA VAL A 66 -16.81 7.26 47.56
C VAL A 66 -17.83 8.24 48.14
N GLU A 67 -17.39 9.37 48.71
CA GLU A 67 -18.28 10.32 49.38
C GLU A 67 -19.16 11.03 48.36
N ALA A 68 -18.57 11.47 47.25
CA ALA A 68 -19.30 12.12 46.17
C ALA A 68 -20.33 11.18 45.54
N LEU A 69 -19.97 9.92 45.25
CA LEU A 69 -20.86 8.94 44.63
C LEU A 69 -22.06 8.58 45.53
N VAL A 70 -21.81 8.36 46.83
CA VAL A 70 -22.89 8.04 47.78
C VAL A 70 -23.72 9.28 48.08
N GLY A 71 -23.11 10.46 48.19
CA GLY A 71 -23.83 11.74 48.35
C GLY A 71 -24.78 12.02 47.19
N LEU A 72 -24.31 11.85 45.95
CA LEU A 72 -25.13 11.95 44.75
C LEU A 72 -26.30 10.95 44.77
N ALA A 73 -26.02 9.70 45.15
CA ALA A 73 -27.07 8.68 45.20
C ALA A 73 -28.16 9.01 46.24
N VAL A 74 -27.80 9.60 47.38
CA VAL A 74 -28.76 10.11 48.37
C VAL A 74 -29.55 11.29 47.81
N GLU A 75 -28.88 12.27 47.21
CA GLU A 75 -29.52 13.46 46.64
C GLU A 75 -30.54 13.11 45.55
N GLN A 76 -30.20 12.16 44.69
CA GLN A 76 -31.03 11.73 43.55
C GLN A 76 -31.96 10.55 43.87
N SER A 77 -32.13 10.22 45.16
CA SER A 77 -33.02 9.15 45.65
C SER A 77 -32.79 7.81 44.92
N ILE A 78 -31.55 7.35 44.87
CA ILE A 78 -31.13 6.13 44.19
C ILE A 78 -31.18 4.95 45.17
N ASP A 79 -31.79 3.84 44.77
CA ASP A 79 -32.01 2.68 45.64
C ASP A 79 -30.79 1.77 45.73
N ALA A 80 -30.01 1.66 44.65
CA ALA A 80 -28.87 0.77 44.58
C ALA A 80 -27.70 1.32 43.75
N ILE A 81 -26.48 0.91 44.11
CA ILE A 81 -25.25 1.16 43.35
C ILE A 81 -24.67 -0.17 42.88
N HIS A 82 -24.53 -0.33 41.58
CA HIS A 82 -23.74 -1.40 40.97
C HIS A 82 -22.33 -0.88 40.65
N PRO A 83 -21.26 -1.45 41.21
CA PRO A 83 -19.93 -0.91 41.02
C PRO A 83 -19.24 -1.43 39.75
N GLY A 84 -19.78 -2.48 39.13
CA GLY A 84 -19.18 -3.11 37.94
C GLY A 84 -17.89 -3.83 38.29
N TYR A 85 -16.83 -3.59 37.52
CA TYR A 85 -15.49 -4.11 37.80
C TYR A 85 -14.44 -2.98 37.75
N GLY A 86 -13.31 -3.16 38.42
CA GLY A 86 -12.33 -2.09 38.59
C GLY A 86 -12.89 -0.93 39.41
N PHE A 87 -12.16 0.19 39.48
CA PHE A 87 -12.52 1.33 40.32
C PHE A 87 -12.84 0.89 41.77
N LEU A 88 -14.09 1.07 42.21
CA LEU A 88 -14.54 0.81 43.57
C LEU A 88 -15.25 -0.55 43.74
N SER A 89 -15.21 -1.43 42.75
CA SER A 89 -15.90 -2.73 42.77
C SER A 89 -15.49 -3.67 43.90
N GLU A 90 -14.27 -3.54 44.39
CA GLU A 90 -13.76 -4.33 45.51
C GLU A 90 -13.62 -3.50 46.79
N SER A 91 -14.17 -2.28 46.82
CA SER A 91 -13.99 -1.34 47.94
C SER A 91 -14.95 -1.65 49.10
N PRO A 92 -14.44 -2.12 50.27
CA PRO A 92 -15.29 -2.27 51.44
C PRO A 92 -15.78 -0.91 51.96
N ALA A 93 -15.07 0.18 51.63
CA ALA A 93 -15.46 1.54 52.00
C ALA A 93 -16.73 1.98 51.27
N LEU A 94 -16.84 1.73 49.96
CA LEU A 94 -18.05 2.03 49.19
C LEU A 94 -19.24 1.22 49.70
N ALA A 95 -19.08 -0.09 49.85
CA ALA A 95 -20.15 -0.97 50.33
C ALA A 95 -20.66 -0.55 51.73
N ARG A 96 -19.76 -0.15 52.63
CA ARG A 96 -20.12 0.33 53.98
C ARG A 96 -20.80 1.70 53.95
N ALA A 97 -20.37 2.60 53.05
CA ALA A 97 -21.00 3.89 52.87
C ALA A 97 -22.41 3.74 52.30
N CYS A 98 -22.62 2.85 51.31
CA CYS A 98 -23.94 2.51 50.79
C CYS A 98 -24.85 1.97 51.92
N ALA A 99 -24.37 1.00 52.70
CA ALA A 99 -25.13 0.42 53.81
C ALA A 99 -25.53 1.46 54.87
N LYS A 100 -24.64 2.42 55.19
CA LYS A 100 -24.94 3.53 56.11
C LYS A 100 -25.99 4.50 55.56
N ALA A 101 -26.01 4.70 54.24
CA ALA A 101 -26.93 5.59 53.55
C ALA A 101 -28.27 4.93 53.17
N GLY A 102 -28.45 3.63 53.48
CA GLY A 102 -29.65 2.88 53.08
C GLY A 102 -29.70 2.51 51.60
N ILE A 103 -28.57 2.55 50.90
CA ILE A 103 -28.44 2.22 49.48
C ILE A 103 -27.94 0.77 49.35
N ILE A 104 -28.58 -0.01 48.48
CA ILE A 104 -28.17 -1.41 48.21
C ILE A 104 -26.87 -1.42 47.40
N PHE A 105 -25.84 -2.07 47.91
CA PHE A 105 -24.63 -2.35 47.15
C PHE A 105 -24.82 -3.65 46.36
N VAL A 106 -24.79 -3.59 45.03
CA VAL A 106 -24.95 -4.77 44.17
C VAL A 106 -23.62 -5.50 44.03
N GLY A 107 -23.31 -6.32 45.04
CA GLY A 107 -22.09 -7.12 45.13
C GLY A 107 -22.04 -7.88 46.45
N PRO A 108 -20.90 -8.52 46.76
CA PRO A 108 -20.76 -9.25 48.02
C PRO A 108 -20.83 -8.36 49.26
N SER A 109 -21.17 -8.95 50.40
CA SER A 109 -21.26 -8.24 51.68
C SER A 109 -19.93 -7.57 52.08
N VAL A 110 -20.00 -6.50 52.89
CA VAL A 110 -18.81 -5.77 53.40
C VAL A 110 -17.80 -6.72 54.06
N ARG A 111 -18.30 -7.69 54.83
CA ARG A 111 -17.49 -8.73 55.47
C ARG A 111 -16.70 -9.55 54.45
N LEU A 112 -17.34 -9.95 53.35
CA LEU A 112 -16.67 -10.72 52.29
C LEU A 112 -15.63 -9.88 51.56
N LEU A 113 -15.92 -8.61 51.26
CA LEU A 113 -14.95 -7.70 50.64
C LEU A 113 -13.71 -7.52 51.52
N GLU A 114 -13.87 -7.37 52.83
CA GLU A 114 -12.74 -7.31 53.77
C GLU A 114 -11.96 -8.63 53.84
N GLN A 115 -12.67 -9.76 53.91
CA GLN A 115 -12.07 -11.08 54.08
C GLN A 115 -11.32 -11.55 52.83
N LEU A 116 -11.83 -11.22 51.64
CA LEU A 116 -11.30 -11.69 50.36
C LEU A 116 -10.35 -10.69 49.70
N GLY A 117 -10.42 -9.40 50.06
CA GLY A 117 -9.52 -8.36 49.55
C GLY A 117 -8.07 -8.45 50.07
N ASP A 118 -7.83 -9.18 51.16
CA ASP A 118 -6.48 -9.48 51.66
C ASP A 118 -6.03 -10.88 51.20
N LYS A 119 -4.96 -10.94 50.40
CA LYS A 119 -4.42 -12.18 49.83
C LYS A 119 -3.93 -13.18 50.88
N VAL A 120 -3.45 -12.71 52.02
CA VAL A 120 -3.04 -13.59 53.13
C VAL A 120 -4.27 -14.20 53.79
N ALA A 121 -5.31 -13.40 54.02
CA ALA A 121 -6.58 -13.86 54.58
C ALA A 121 -7.30 -14.84 53.65
N ALA A 122 -7.30 -14.57 52.34
CA ALA A 122 -7.85 -15.45 51.31
C ALA A 122 -7.11 -16.80 51.24
N ARG A 123 -5.77 -16.81 51.34
CA ARG A 123 -5.00 -18.07 51.38
C ARG A 123 -5.24 -18.88 52.65
N ALA A 124 -5.37 -18.20 53.80
CA ALA A 124 -5.75 -18.87 55.04
C ALA A 124 -7.15 -19.51 54.94
N LEU A 125 -8.08 -18.85 54.24
CA LEU A 125 -9.39 -19.41 53.92
C LEU A 125 -9.28 -20.66 53.03
N GLY A 126 -8.44 -20.63 51.99
CA GLY A 126 -8.18 -21.79 51.13
C GLY A 126 -7.68 -23.01 51.91
N LYS A 127 -6.70 -22.83 52.79
CA LYS A 127 -6.21 -23.90 53.68
C LYS A 127 -7.32 -24.46 54.57
N ARG A 128 -8.16 -23.61 55.17
CA ARG A 128 -9.30 -24.04 56.01
C ARG A 128 -10.37 -24.79 55.20
N ALA A 129 -10.56 -24.42 53.95
CA ALA A 129 -11.52 -25.05 53.03
C ALA A 129 -10.98 -26.36 52.41
N GLY A 130 -9.74 -26.76 52.73
CA GLY A 130 -9.11 -27.95 52.15
C GLY A 130 -8.69 -27.78 50.69
N VAL A 131 -8.59 -26.54 50.20
CA VAL A 131 -8.20 -26.25 48.81
C VAL A 131 -6.68 -26.04 48.73
N PRO A 132 -5.99 -26.68 47.76
CA PRO A 132 -4.55 -26.50 47.60
C PRO A 132 -4.18 -25.03 47.34
N VAL A 133 -3.19 -24.53 48.08
CA VAL A 133 -2.62 -23.19 47.91
C VAL A 133 -1.13 -23.30 47.56
N LEU A 134 -0.60 -22.32 46.83
CA LEU A 134 0.84 -22.28 46.54
C LEU A 134 1.68 -22.31 47.83
N PRO A 135 2.77 -23.08 47.90
CA PRO A 135 3.72 -22.97 49.01
C PRO A 135 4.36 -21.57 49.05
N GLY A 136 4.41 -20.93 50.22
CA GLY A 136 4.94 -19.57 50.35
C GLY A 136 5.22 -19.13 51.79
N SER A 137 5.59 -17.87 52.00
CA SER A 137 5.69 -17.27 53.34
C SER A 137 4.29 -17.02 53.93
N GLU A 138 4.10 -17.37 55.20
CA GLU A 138 2.80 -17.24 55.88
C GLU A 138 2.51 -15.82 56.38
N ARG A 139 3.56 -15.00 56.47
CA ARG A 139 3.50 -13.59 56.88
C ARG A 139 4.33 -12.75 55.91
N PRO A 140 4.07 -11.43 55.84
CA PRO A 140 4.97 -10.51 55.15
C PRO A 140 6.43 -10.68 55.60
N LEU A 141 7.35 -10.55 54.66
CA LEU A 141 8.79 -10.68 54.86
C LEU A 141 9.32 -9.39 55.48
N ALA A 142 10.10 -9.50 56.56
CA ALA A 142 10.66 -8.33 57.25
C ALA A 142 11.77 -7.64 56.44
N ASP A 143 12.61 -8.43 55.76
CA ASP A 143 13.76 -7.94 55.00
C ASP A 143 14.21 -8.92 53.89
N ALA A 144 15.17 -8.49 53.07
CA ALA A 144 15.77 -9.31 52.02
C ALA A 144 16.51 -10.56 52.54
N ALA A 145 16.97 -10.57 53.81
CA ALA A 145 17.66 -11.72 54.39
C ALA A 145 16.66 -12.83 54.77
N GLU A 146 15.50 -12.48 55.32
CA GLU A 146 14.37 -13.39 55.52
C GLU A 146 13.86 -13.91 54.17
N ALA A 147 13.71 -13.03 53.17
CA ALA A 147 13.34 -13.43 51.81
C ALA A 147 14.29 -14.49 51.25
N LYS A 148 15.62 -14.31 51.43
CA LYS A 148 16.63 -15.27 50.96
C LYS A 148 16.54 -16.63 51.67
N ARG A 149 16.27 -16.65 52.99
CA ARG A 149 16.06 -17.90 53.74
C ARG A 149 14.81 -18.64 53.28
N VAL A 150 13.69 -17.92 53.11
CA VAL A 150 12.43 -18.50 52.66
C VAL A 150 12.54 -19.01 51.23
N ALA A 151 13.16 -18.24 50.32
CA ALA A 151 13.39 -18.65 48.94
C ALA A 151 14.24 -19.93 48.84
N LYS A 152 15.29 -20.06 49.67
CA LYS A 152 16.11 -21.28 49.72
C LYS A 152 15.31 -22.51 50.18
N ARG A 153 14.34 -22.33 51.09
CA ARG A 153 13.45 -23.40 51.55
C ARG A 153 12.41 -23.79 50.50
N LEU A 154 11.87 -22.83 49.77
CA LEU A 154 10.89 -23.06 48.69
C LEU A 154 11.53 -23.68 47.43
N GLY A 155 12.82 -23.41 47.20
CA GLY A 155 13.51 -23.78 45.97
C GLY A 155 13.27 -22.73 44.89
N TYR A 156 14.33 -22.37 44.15
CA TYR A 156 14.23 -21.43 43.04
C TYR A 156 13.72 -22.12 41.77
N PRO A 157 13.03 -21.41 40.86
CA PRO A 157 12.63 -19.99 40.96
C PRO A 157 11.47 -19.75 41.96
N VAL A 158 11.45 -18.55 42.53
CA VAL A 158 10.36 -18.08 43.43
C VAL A 158 9.79 -16.75 42.94
N LEU A 159 8.56 -16.43 43.34
CA LEU A 159 7.86 -15.21 42.98
C LEU A 159 7.67 -14.32 44.21
N LEU A 160 8.27 -13.14 44.19
CA LEU A 160 8.05 -12.07 45.16
C LEU A 160 6.78 -11.30 44.76
N LYS A 161 5.85 -11.10 45.70
CA LYS A 161 4.57 -10.41 45.45
C LYS A 161 4.24 -9.42 46.55
N ALA A 162 3.63 -8.30 46.18
CA ALA A 162 3.01 -7.35 47.11
C ALA A 162 1.76 -7.94 47.80
N ALA A 163 1.63 -7.76 49.11
CA ALA A 163 0.51 -8.30 49.91
C ALA A 163 -0.85 -7.69 49.51
N LYS A 164 -0.87 -6.39 49.18
CA LYS A 164 -2.06 -5.63 48.75
C LYS A 164 -2.12 -5.39 47.24
N GLY A 165 -1.32 -6.14 46.46
CA GLY A 165 -1.15 -5.88 45.03
C GLY A 165 -2.21 -6.54 44.15
N GLY A 166 -2.65 -5.83 43.11
CA GLY A 166 -3.57 -6.30 42.06
C GLY A 166 -3.10 -5.89 40.66
N GLY A 167 -3.61 -6.57 39.62
CA GLY A 167 -3.36 -6.20 38.22
C GLY A 167 -1.93 -6.42 37.70
N GLY A 168 -1.19 -7.37 38.29
CA GLY A 168 0.15 -7.77 37.80
C GLY A 168 1.32 -6.87 38.24
N ARG A 169 1.06 -5.80 39.00
CA ARG A 169 2.08 -4.86 39.51
C ARG A 169 2.62 -5.29 40.86
N GLY A 170 3.89 -4.98 41.14
CA GLY A 170 4.56 -5.36 42.39
C GLY A 170 4.87 -6.86 42.51
N MET A 171 5.15 -7.54 41.38
CA MET A 171 5.60 -8.93 41.34
C MET A 171 6.99 -9.05 40.69
N ARG A 172 7.87 -9.89 41.23
CA ARG A 172 9.22 -10.15 40.68
C ARG A 172 9.60 -11.61 40.77
N VAL A 173 9.94 -12.21 39.63
CA VAL A 173 10.54 -13.55 39.61
C VAL A 173 11.98 -13.43 40.10
N VAL A 174 12.37 -14.35 40.98
CA VAL A 174 13.73 -14.49 41.49
C VAL A 174 14.23 -15.88 41.12
N GLU A 175 15.21 -15.96 40.24
CA GLU A 175 15.74 -17.22 39.72
C GLU A 175 16.88 -17.80 40.55
N ARG A 176 17.63 -16.95 41.25
CA ARG A 176 18.80 -17.36 42.04
C ARG A 176 18.98 -16.50 43.27
N ALA A 177 19.70 -17.05 44.24
CA ALA A 177 19.90 -16.41 45.55
C ALA A 177 20.68 -15.08 45.52
N ALA A 178 21.40 -14.79 44.43
CA ALA A 178 22.11 -13.53 44.24
C ALA A 178 21.16 -12.36 43.91
N ASP A 179 20.00 -12.64 43.31
CA ASP A 179 19.09 -11.62 42.80
C ASP A 179 18.09 -11.15 43.87
N VAL A 180 17.99 -11.86 45.00
CA VAL A 180 17.02 -11.56 46.08
C VAL A 180 17.11 -10.12 46.57
N PRO A 181 18.30 -9.54 46.89
CA PRO A 181 18.37 -8.19 47.46
C PRO A 181 17.83 -7.11 46.51
N SER A 182 18.27 -7.12 45.24
CA SER A 182 17.84 -6.11 44.27
C SER A 182 16.35 -6.25 43.92
N ARG A 183 15.87 -7.48 43.67
CA ARG A 183 14.47 -7.74 43.33
C ARG A 183 13.52 -7.41 44.49
N PHE A 184 13.93 -7.64 45.73
CA PHE A 184 13.14 -7.28 46.91
C PHE A 184 12.98 -5.76 47.03
N GLU A 185 14.07 -4.99 46.89
CA GLU A 185 14.00 -3.52 46.91
C GLU A 185 13.15 -2.94 45.78
N GLU A 186 13.28 -3.47 44.56
CA GLU A 186 12.45 -3.06 43.42
C GLU A 186 10.97 -3.31 43.69
N ALA A 187 10.62 -4.52 44.14
CA ALA A 187 9.24 -4.89 44.44
C ALA A 187 8.67 -4.05 45.60
N GLN A 188 9.49 -3.73 46.61
CA GLN A 188 9.06 -2.94 47.77
C GLN A 188 8.78 -1.49 47.37
N ARG A 189 9.66 -0.88 46.57
CA ARG A 189 9.46 0.47 46.03
C ARG A 189 8.22 0.55 45.15
N GLU A 190 8.03 -0.42 44.26
CA GLU A 190 6.84 -0.48 43.41
C GLU A 190 5.56 -0.67 44.24
N SER A 191 5.58 -1.55 45.25
CA SER A 191 4.44 -1.80 46.13
C SER A 191 4.06 -0.56 46.93
N MET A 192 5.05 0.17 47.46
CA MET A 192 4.79 1.43 48.18
C MET A 192 4.19 2.49 47.24
N ALA A 193 4.75 2.66 46.05
CA ALA A 193 4.28 3.67 45.09
C ALA A 193 2.87 3.35 44.55
N ALA A 194 2.55 2.08 44.34
CA ALA A 194 1.28 1.67 43.72
C ALA A 194 0.16 1.40 44.74
N PHE A 195 0.49 0.88 45.93
CA PHE A 195 -0.50 0.35 46.88
C PHE A 195 -0.36 0.94 48.31
N GLY A 196 0.61 1.84 48.53
CA GLY A 196 0.81 2.49 49.83
C GLY A 196 1.25 1.55 50.95
N SER A 197 1.76 0.35 50.63
CA SER A 197 2.28 -0.63 51.59
C SER A 197 3.59 -1.24 51.07
N PRO A 198 4.63 -1.39 51.93
CA PRO A 198 5.88 -2.06 51.58
C PRO A 198 5.82 -3.58 51.76
N ASP A 199 4.68 -4.15 52.14
CA ASP A 199 4.57 -5.55 52.56
C ASP A 199 4.70 -6.50 51.37
N LEU A 200 5.70 -7.37 51.42
CA LEU A 200 5.99 -8.38 50.40
C LEU A 200 5.91 -9.80 50.98
N PHE A 201 5.53 -10.76 50.15
CA PHE A 201 5.57 -12.19 50.48
C PHE A 201 6.17 -12.99 49.32
N LEU A 202 6.61 -14.23 49.60
CA LEU A 202 7.20 -15.15 48.62
C LEU A 202 6.28 -16.34 48.36
N GLU A 203 6.21 -16.75 47.11
CA GLU A 203 5.56 -17.99 46.67
C GLU A 203 6.49 -18.81 45.78
N ARG A 204 6.24 -20.12 45.71
CA ARG A 204 6.79 -20.97 44.66
C ARG A 204 6.34 -20.43 43.30
N TYR A 205 7.27 -20.28 42.37
CA TYR A 205 6.95 -19.91 40.99
C TYR A 205 6.55 -21.16 40.19
N ILE A 206 5.44 -21.08 39.46
CA ILE A 206 5.07 -22.08 38.46
C ILE A 206 5.53 -21.55 37.11
N ALA A 207 6.40 -22.30 36.43
CA ALA A 207 7.02 -21.85 35.19
C ALA A 207 6.07 -21.94 33.98
N ARG A 208 5.20 -22.96 33.93
CA ARG A 208 4.24 -23.16 32.84
C ARG A 208 2.79 -23.21 33.34
N PRO A 209 2.28 -22.14 33.97
CA PRO A 209 0.93 -22.18 34.51
C PRO A 209 -0.10 -21.94 33.42
N ARG A 210 -1.25 -22.58 33.57
CA ARG A 210 -2.52 -22.17 32.95
C ARG A 210 -3.33 -21.42 34.00
N HIS A 211 -3.93 -20.30 33.62
CA HIS A 211 -4.76 -19.51 34.52
C HIS A 211 -6.22 -19.94 34.32
N ILE A 212 -6.77 -20.66 35.30
CA ILE A 212 -8.14 -21.17 35.27
C ILE A 212 -8.93 -20.49 36.36
N GLU A 213 -10.15 -20.09 36.06
CA GLU A 213 -10.99 -19.39 37.03
C GLU A 213 -12.43 -19.89 36.99
N VAL A 214 -13.12 -19.89 38.13
CA VAL A 214 -14.48 -20.45 38.25
C VAL A 214 -15.44 -19.36 38.65
N GLN A 215 -16.52 -19.21 37.87
CA GLN A 215 -17.60 -18.29 38.20
C GLN A 215 -18.46 -18.87 39.32
N LEU A 216 -18.62 -18.11 40.40
CA LEU A 216 -19.58 -18.39 41.46
C LEU A 216 -20.76 -17.42 41.39
N LEU A 217 -21.92 -17.92 41.83
CA LEU A 217 -23.11 -17.13 42.09
C LEU A 217 -23.77 -17.66 43.36
N GLY A 218 -23.90 -16.80 44.37
CA GLY A 218 -24.55 -17.09 45.65
C GLY A 218 -25.66 -16.10 45.99
N ASP A 219 -26.47 -16.43 46.99
CA ASP A 219 -27.49 -15.54 47.56
C ASP A 219 -27.40 -15.44 49.09
N GLN A 220 -28.29 -14.64 49.66
CA GLN A 220 -28.39 -14.43 51.11
C GLN A 220 -29.15 -15.56 51.84
N HIS A 221 -29.63 -16.57 51.11
CA HIS A 221 -30.38 -17.73 51.63
C HIS A 221 -29.50 -18.98 51.76
N GLY A 222 -28.22 -18.87 51.38
CA GLY A 222 -27.23 -19.93 51.48
C GLY A 222 -27.13 -20.82 50.24
N HIS A 223 -27.81 -20.47 49.15
CA HIS A 223 -27.60 -21.12 47.86
C HIS A 223 -26.27 -20.67 47.24
N LEU A 224 -25.56 -21.60 46.62
CA LEU A 224 -24.31 -21.33 45.91
C LEU A 224 -24.15 -22.34 44.77
N VAL A 225 -23.94 -21.81 43.56
CA VAL A 225 -23.65 -22.59 42.35
C VAL A 225 -22.38 -22.06 41.68
N HIS A 226 -21.69 -22.94 40.94
CA HIS A 226 -20.70 -22.52 39.97
C HIS A 226 -21.31 -22.48 38.56
N LEU A 227 -20.90 -21.49 37.76
CA LEU A 227 -21.25 -21.38 36.34
C LEU A 227 -20.10 -21.85 35.45
N TYR A 228 -19.46 -22.95 35.88
CA TYR A 228 -18.26 -23.54 35.27
C TYR A 228 -17.04 -22.61 35.27
N GLU A 229 -15.98 -23.07 34.62
CA GLU A 229 -14.68 -22.42 34.55
C GLU A 229 -14.44 -21.68 33.22
N ARG A 230 -13.51 -20.73 33.28
CA ARG A 230 -12.91 -20.04 32.13
C ARG A 230 -11.41 -20.30 32.14
N ASP A 231 -10.84 -20.42 30.95
CA ASP A 231 -9.39 -20.43 30.77
C ASP A 231 -8.96 -19.05 30.27
N CYS A 232 -8.16 -18.38 31.10
CA CYS A 232 -7.64 -17.03 30.92
C CYS A 232 -6.12 -17.06 30.78
N SER A 233 -5.55 -18.17 30.31
CA SER A 233 -4.10 -18.36 30.18
C SER A 233 -3.49 -17.48 29.09
N VAL A 234 -4.28 -17.00 28.13
CA VAL A 234 -3.75 -16.11 27.09
C VAL A 234 -3.55 -14.71 27.68
N GLN A 235 -2.31 -14.45 28.10
CA GLN A 235 -1.92 -13.24 28.82
C GLN A 235 -0.70 -12.58 28.21
N ARG A 236 -0.60 -11.27 28.38
CA ARG A 236 0.59 -10.48 28.10
C ARG A 236 0.96 -9.71 29.36
N ARG A 237 2.18 -9.87 29.87
CA ARG A 237 2.64 -9.20 31.12
C ARG A 237 1.64 -9.35 32.27
N HIS A 238 1.08 -10.56 32.44
CA HIS A 238 0.06 -10.89 33.43
C HIS A 238 -1.31 -10.18 33.26
N GLN A 239 -1.59 -9.59 32.09
CA GLN A 239 -2.91 -9.06 31.74
C GLN A 239 -3.61 -10.01 30.77
N LYS A 240 -4.88 -10.33 31.06
CA LYS A 240 -5.72 -11.21 30.23
C LYS A 240 -6.07 -10.53 28.89
N VAL A 241 -5.91 -11.27 27.81
CA VAL A 241 -6.10 -10.79 26.43
C VAL A 241 -7.25 -11.53 25.73
N VAL A 242 -7.27 -12.86 25.86
CA VAL A 242 -8.29 -13.74 25.29
C VAL A 242 -8.74 -14.72 26.36
N GLU A 243 -10.06 -14.90 26.49
CA GLU A 243 -10.65 -15.79 27.46
C GLU A 243 -11.58 -16.79 26.78
N ILE A 244 -11.58 -18.04 27.25
CA ILE A 244 -12.40 -19.11 26.69
C ILE A 244 -13.28 -19.76 27.76
N ALA A 245 -14.48 -20.19 27.37
CA ALA A 245 -15.38 -20.97 28.22
C ALA A 245 -16.07 -22.09 27.41
N PRO A 246 -16.22 -23.31 27.95
CA PRO A 246 -15.43 -23.84 29.06
C PRO A 246 -13.94 -23.94 28.65
N SER A 247 -13.07 -24.27 29.59
CA SER A 247 -11.68 -24.62 29.28
C SER A 247 -11.61 -25.91 28.46
N LEU A 248 -10.52 -26.06 27.70
CA LEU A 248 -10.22 -27.29 26.94
C LEU A 248 -9.52 -28.36 27.79
N LEU A 249 -9.54 -28.22 29.12
CA LEU A 249 -8.96 -29.19 30.03
C LEU A 249 -9.74 -30.52 30.03
N PRO A 250 -9.09 -31.62 30.43
CA PRO A 250 -9.78 -32.86 30.73
C PRO A 250 -10.93 -32.64 31.71
N ARG A 251 -12.02 -33.37 31.53
CA ARG A 251 -13.23 -33.23 32.36
C ARG A 251 -12.96 -33.33 33.87
N ALA A 252 -12.10 -34.27 34.28
CA ALA A 252 -11.76 -34.45 35.68
C ALA A 252 -11.12 -33.20 36.31
N ALA A 253 -10.18 -32.56 35.61
CA ALA A 253 -9.55 -31.32 36.08
C ALA A 253 -10.59 -30.20 36.21
N ARG A 254 -11.50 -30.03 35.24
CA ARG A 254 -12.56 -29.01 35.32
C ARG A 254 -13.48 -29.22 36.52
N GLU A 255 -13.90 -30.45 36.75
CA GLU A 255 -14.74 -30.83 37.90
C GLU A 255 -14.02 -30.58 39.23
N GLU A 256 -12.71 -30.87 39.30
CA GLU A 256 -11.87 -30.61 40.47
C GLU A 256 -11.79 -29.11 40.79
N VAL A 257 -11.46 -28.27 39.81
CA VAL A 257 -11.36 -26.81 40.03
C VAL A 257 -12.71 -26.21 40.45
N CYS A 258 -13.81 -26.65 39.82
CA CYS A 258 -15.16 -26.23 40.23
C CYS A 258 -15.51 -26.66 41.66
N THR A 259 -15.11 -27.88 42.05
CA THR A 259 -15.32 -28.40 43.41
C THR A 259 -14.54 -27.57 44.45
N HIS A 260 -13.28 -27.24 44.15
CA HIS A 260 -12.47 -26.37 45.00
C HIS A 260 -13.09 -24.96 45.14
N ALA A 261 -13.57 -24.38 44.03
CA ALA A 261 -14.23 -23.07 44.07
C ALA A 261 -15.51 -23.09 44.93
N LEU A 262 -16.34 -24.12 44.81
CA LEU A 262 -17.52 -24.30 45.68
C LEU A 262 -17.14 -24.48 47.14
N ALA A 263 -16.09 -25.25 47.45
CA ALA A 263 -15.62 -25.44 48.82
C ALA A 263 -15.18 -24.11 49.46
N LEU A 264 -14.42 -23.31 48.71
CA LEU A 264 -14.03 -21.95 49.09
C LEU A 264 -15.23 -21.03 49.29
N GLY A 265 -16.18 -21.01 48.35
CA GLY A 265 -17.38 -20.18 48.44
C GLY A 265 -18.26 -20.55 49.65
N ARG A 266 -18.43 -21.84 49.93
CA ARG A 266 -19.15 -22.32 51.12
C ARG A 266 -18.45 -21.91 52.42
N ALA A 267 -17.13 -22.05 52.48
CA ALA A 267 -16.35 -21.65 53.66
C ALA A 267 -16.37 -20.13 53.89
N ALA A 268 -16.52 -19.34 52.82
CA ALA A 268 -16.67 -17.88 52.90
C ALA A 268 -18.09 -17.46 53.31
N GLY A 269 -19.12 -18.26 52.98
CA GLY A 269 -20.51 -17.82 53.00
C GLY A 269 -20.77 -16.82 51.86
N PHE A 270 -20.33 -17.17 50.66
CA PHE A 270 -20.29 -16.27 49.49
C PHE A 270 -21.70 -15.86 49.04
N ASP A 271 -21.93 -14.55 48.87
CA ASP A 271 -23.16 -13.98 48.28
C ASP A 271 -22.85 -13.15 47.03
N ASN A 272 -23.85 -13.02 46.15
CA ASN A 272 -23.74 -12.38 44.84
C ASN A 272 -22.75 -13.11 43.89
N ALA A 273 -22.29 -12.43 42.84
CA ALA A 273 -21.32 -13.01 41.89
C ALA A 273 -19.87 -12.74 42.31
N GLY A 274 -19.01 -13.71 42.02
CA GLY A 274 -17.56 -13.55 42.10
C GLY A 274 -16.83 -14.70 41.42
N THR A 275 -15.52 -14.59 41.36
CA THR A 275 -14.69 -15.56 40.66
C THR A 275 -13.57 -16.05 41.55
N VAL A 276 -13.35 -17.36 41.57
CA VAL A 276 -12.19 -17.99 42.23
C VAL A 276 -11.14 -18.30 41.17
N GLU A 277 -9.93 -17.77 41.31
CA GLU A 277 -8.85 -17.96 40.34
C GLU A 277 -7.82 -18.98 40.84
N PHE A 278 -7.28 -19.75 39.89
CA PHE A 278 -6.33 -20.82 40.10
C PHE A 278 -5.19 -20.77 39.07
N LEU A 279 -4.01 -21.26 39.48
CA LEU A 279 -2.94 -21.63 38.56
C LEU A 279 -2.86 -23.15 38.49
N LEU A 280 -3.02 -23.70 37.30
CA LEU A 280 -2.81 -25.11 36.98
C LEU A 280 -1.40 -25.27 36.42
N ASP A 281 -0.56 -26.08 37.04
CA ASP A 281 0.75 -26.42 36.50
C ASP A 281 0.59 -27.36 35.29
N SER A 282 1.04 -26.93 34.11
CA SER A 282 0.91 -27.74 32.89
C SER A 282 1.77 -29.00 32.90
N ASP A 283 2.82 -29.04 33.72
CA ASP A 283 3.76 -30.15 33.77
C ASP A 283 3.30 -31.25 34.74
N THR A 284 2.69 -30.87 35.87
CA THR A 284 2.22 -31.84 36.90
C THR A 284 0.71 -32.07 36.89
N GLY A 285 -0.07 -31.12 36.37
CA GLY A 285 -1.53 -31.11 36.46
C GLY A 285 -2.06 -30.60 37.80
N ASP A 286 -1.19 -30.18 38.73
CA ASP A 286 -1.61 -29.69 40.04
C ASP A 286 -2.28 -28.30 39.94
N CYS A 287 -3.39 -28.11 40.65
CA CYS A 287 -4.14 -26.87 40.66
C CYS A 287 -4.02 -26.14 42.00
N PHE A 288 -3.64 -24.86 41.98
CA PHE A 288 -3.43 -24.05 43.18
C PHE A 288 -4.29 -22.80 43.17
N PHE A 289 -5.03 -22.55 44.25
CA PHE A 289 -5.77 -21.31 44.48
C PHE A 289 -4.83 -20.11 44.58
N ILE A 290 -5.20 -19.00 43.92
CA ILE A 290 -4.44 -17.74 43.96
C ILE A 290 -5.21 -16.58 44.59
N GLU A 291 -6.43 -16.29 44.13
CA GLU A 291 -7.23 -15.17 44.62
C GLU A 291 -8.72 -15.36 44.35
N VAL A 292 -9.55 -14.57 45.02
CA VAL A 292 -10.97 -14.42 44.71
C VAL A 292 -11.19 -12.99 44.26
N ASN A 293 -11.89 -12.81 43.14
CA ASN A 293 -12.40 -11.53 42.70
C ASN A 293 -13.86 -11.42 43.16
N PRO A 294 -14.18 -10.69 44.26
CA PRO A 294 -15.52 -10.60 44.82
C PRO A 294 -16.40 -9.61 44.03
N ARG A 295 -16.50 -9.82 42.71
CA ARG A 295 -17.20 -8.96 41.75
C ARG A 295 -17.38 -9.67 40.41
N ILE A 296 -18.12 -9.04 39.50
CA ILE A 296 -18.11 -9.42 38.08
C ILE A 296 -16.74 -9.18 37.44
N GLN A 297 -16.43 -9.93 36.37
CA GLN A 297 -15.23 -9.76 35.56
C GLN A 297 -15.56 -9.41 34.11
N VAL A 298 -14.57 -8.91 33.38
CA VAL A 298 -14.71 -8.50 31.98
C VAL A 298 -15.19 -9.67 31.11
N GLU A 299 -14.68 -10.86 31.40
CA GLU A 299 -14.89 -12.15 30.75
C GLU A 299 -16.12 -12.94 31.22
N HIS A 300 -17.01 -12.36 32.04
CA HIS A 300 -18.28 -13.00 32.39
C HIS A 300 -19.10 -13.41 31.15
N THR A 301 -18.94 -12.66 30.06
CA THR A 301 -19.68 -12.82 28.81
C THR A 301 -19.51 -14.19 28.14
N VAL A 302 -18.34 -14.83 28.25
CA VAL A 302 -18.14 -16.18 27.69
C VAL A 302 -18.87 -17.23 28.52
N THR A 303 -18.96 -17.03 29.84
CA THR A 303 -19.78 -17.87 30.72
C THR A 303 -21.26 -17.72 30.38
N GLU A 304 -21.76 -16.49 30.23
CA GLU A 304 -23.16 -16.27 29.81
C GLU A 304 -23.44 -16.93 28.46
N ALA A 305 -22.52 -16.81 27.50
CA ALA A 305 -22.67 -17.36 26.17
C ALA A 305 -22.78 -18.89 26.12
N VAL A 306 -22.13 -19.61 27.05
CA VAL A 306 -22.21 -21.09 27.10
C VAL A 306 -23.23 -21.62 28.09
N THR A 307 -23.59 -20.87 29.12
CA THR A 307 -24.57 -21.32 30.15
C THR A 307 -25.98 -20.82 29.89
N GLY A 308 -26.13 -19.70 29.19
CA GLY A 308 -27.41 -19.00 29.03
C GLY A 308 -27.87 -18.25 30.27
N VAL A 309 -27.07 -18.22 31.34
CA VAL A 309 -27.37 -17.49 32.58
C VAL A 309 -26.94 -16.03 32.42
N ASP A 310 -27.85 -15.09 32.62
CA ASP A 310 -27.53 -13.65 32.69
C ASP A 310 -27.01 -13.32 34.10
N ILE A 311 -25.68 -13.21 34.21
CA ILE A 311 -25.00 -13.03 35.50
C ILE A 311 -25.37 -11.67 36.09
N VAL A 312 -25.41 -10.61 35.29
CA VAL A 312 -25.68 -9.25 35.80
C VAL A 312 -27.11 -9.12 36.32
N LYS A 313 -28.10 -9.70 35.64
CA LYS A 313 -29.47 -9.75 36.18
C LYS A 313 -29.53 -10.52 37.49
N ALA A 314 -28.86 -11.68 37.54
CA ALA A 314 -28.81 -12.47 38.76
C ALA A 314 -28.14 -11.70 39.92
N GLN A 315 -27.09 -10.91 39.66
CA GLN A 315 -26.48 -10.04 40.67
C GLN A 315 -27.46 -9.01 41.24
N ILE A 316 -28.22 -8.33 40.37
CA ILE A 316 -29.21 -7.31 40.78
C ILE A 316 -30.33 -7.97 41.60
N LEU A 317 -30.87 -9.09 41.13
CA LEU A 317 -31.96 -9.81 41.81
C LEU A 317 -31.49 -10.39 43.16
N ALA A 318 -30.30 -11.00 43.21
CA ALA A 318 -29.72 -11.51 44.47
C ALA A 318 -29.49 -10.38 45.48
N ALA A 319 -29.08 -9.19 45.03
CA ALA A 319 -28.93 -8.02 45.89
C ALA A 319 -30.27 -7.47 46.44
N GLN A 320 -31.40 -7.77 45.77
CA GLN A 320 -32.76 -7.50 46.29
C GLN A 320 -33.20 -8.54 47.36
N GLY A 321 -32.36 -9.53 47.66
CA GLY A 321 -32.67 -10.64 48.55
C GLY A 321 -33.50 -11.74 47.89
N ILE A 322 -33.55 -11.81 46.56
CA ILE A 322 -34.20 -12.90 45.83
C ILE A 322 -33.31 -14.14 45.86
N ALA A 323 -33.88 -15.29 46.19
CA ALA A 323 -33.16 -16.56 46.23
C ALA A 323 -32.85 -17.08 44.82
N LEU A 324 -31.74 -17.82 44.65
CA LEU A 324 -31.34 -18.35 43.35
C LEU A 324 -32.35 -19.34 42.76
N ASP A 325 -33.11 -20.04 43.61
CA ASP A 325 -34.15 -21.00 43.23
C ASP A 325 -35.48 -20.35 42.82
N ASP A 326 -35.65 -19.04 42.99
CA ASP A 326 -36.79 -18.26 42.51
C ASP A 326 -36.87 -18.28 40.97
N ASP A 327 -38.08 -18.40 40.41
CA ASP A 327 -38.31 -18.46 38.95
C ASP A 327 -37.71 -17.29 38.17
N ARG A 328 -37.50 -16.13 38.81
CA ARG A 328 -36.86 -14.96 38.18
C ARG A 328 -35.36 -15.15 37.93
N ILE A 329 -34.68 -15.99 38.71
CA ILE A 329 -33.26 -16.35 38.53
C ILE A 329 -33.14 -17.74 37.90
N GLY A 330 -33.93 -18.72 38.37
CA GLY A 330 -34.08 -20.04 37.76
C GLY A 330 -32.93 -21.01 38.02
N LEU A 331 -32.25 -20.93 39.17
CA LEU A 331 -31.09 -21.74 39.54
C LEU A 331 -31.29 -22.50 40.87
N PRO A 332 -32.21 -23.48 40.92
CA PRO A 332 -32.54 -24.20 42.16
C PRO A 332 -31.41 -25.11 42.68
N SER A 333 -30.50 -25.53 41.81
CA SER A 333 -29.37 -26.37 42.18
C SER A 333 -28.25 -26.34 41.14
N GLN A 334 -27.09 -26.92 41.47
CA GLN A 334 -25.97 -27.06 40.53
C GLN A 334 -26.35 -27.85 39.26
N GLN A 335 -27.31 -28.78 39.34
CA GLN A 335 -27.77 -29.57 38.20
C GLN A 335 -28.58 -28.75 37.18
N ALA A 336 -29.09 -27.57 37.56
CA ALA A 336 -29.79 -26.67 36.64
C ALA A 336 -28.83 -25.95 35.68
N VAL A 337 -27.54 -25.86 36.02
CA VAL A 337 -26.53 -25.22 35.19
C VAL A 337 -26.01 -26.21 34.15
N SER A 338 -26.06 -25.85 32.87
CA SER A 338 -25.53 -26.66 31.77
C SER A 338 -24.63 -25.84 30.86
N VAL A 339 -23.68 -26.49 30.18
CA VAL A 339 -22.79 -25.85 29.21
C VAL A 339 -23.19 -26.27 27.79
N ARG A 340 -23.29 -25.30 26.89
CA ARG A 340 -23.58 -25.52 25.46
C ARG A 340 -22.45 -24.94 24.61
N GLY A 341 -21.71 -25.83 23.96
CA GLY A 341 -20.63 -25.47 23.06
C GLY A 341 -19.46 -24.78 23.78
N HIS A 342 -18.81 -23.87 23.06
CA HIS A 342 -17.67 -23.08 23.52
C HIS A 342 -17.86 -21.61 23.15
N ALA A 343 -17.27 -20.71 23.90
CA ALA A 343 -17.20 -19.30 23.63
C ALA A 343 -15.78 -18.76 23.82
N ILE A 344 -15.44 -17.73 23.04
CA ILE A 344 -14.16 -17.03 23.06
C ILE A 344 -14.47 -15.54 23.17
N GLN A 345 -13.77 -14.83 24.04
CA GLN A 345 -13.77 -13.37 24.09
C GLN A 345 -12.42 -12.84 23.64
N CYS A 346 -12.45 -11.84 22.76
CA CYS A 346 -11.31 -10.98 22.44
C CYS A 346 -11.66 -9.52 22.74
N ARG A 347 -10.68 -8.76 23.23
CA ARG A 347 -10.81 -7.32 23.49
C ARG A 347 -10.14 -6.56 22.35
N VAL A 348 -10.94 -5.86 21.56
CA VAL A 348 -10.40 -4.96 20.53
C VAL A 348 -10.02 -3.65 21.20
N THR A 349 -8.74 -3.29 21.14
CA THR A 349 -8.16 -2.11 21.79
C THR A 349 -7.47 -1.22 20.76
N THR A 350 -7.12 0.02 21.16
CA THR A 350 -6.25 0.89 20.36
C THR A 350 -4.76 0.62 20.53
N GLU A 351 -4.37 -0.44 21.24
CA GLU A 351 -2.97 -0.80 21.40
C GLU A 351 -2.35 -1.20 20.06
N VAL A 352 -1.16 -0.67 19.78
CA VAL A 352 -0.42 -0.91 18.53
C VAL A 352 0.61 -2.02 18.75
N PRO A 353 0.39 -3.27 18.28
CA PRO A 353 1.30 -4.38 18.56
C PRO A 353 2.74 -4.14 18.09
N GLU A 354 2.91 -3.49 16.94
CA GLU A 354 4.22 -3.12 16.36
C GLU A 354 4.98 -2.10 17.22
N ASN A 355 4.27 -1.35 18.07
CA ASN A 355 4.84 -0.32 18.95
C ASN A 355 4.70 -0.71 20.42
N SER A 356 5.04 -1.96 20.76
CA SER A 356 4.98 -2.47 22.14
C SER A 356 3.61 -2.34 22.81
N PHE A 357 2.53 -2.35 22.02
CA PHE A 357 1.13 -2.20 22.46
C PHE A 357 0.87 -0.87 23.19
N ILE A 358 1.60 0.18 22.83
CA ILE A 358 1.23 1.53 23.28
C ILE A 358 -0.14 1.87 22.66
N PRO A 359 -1.13 2.35 23.44
CA PRO A 359 -2.42 2.75 22.90
C PRO A 359 -2.31 3.96 21.96
N ASP A 360 -2.99 3.88 20.84
CA ASP A 360 -3.25 4.99 19.94
C ASP A 360 -4.48 5.79 20.42
N TYR A 361 -4.51 7.08 20.06
CA TYR A 361 -5.53 8.03 20.50
C TYR A 361 -5.96 8.92 19.35
N GLY A 362 -7.16 9.48 19.46
CA GLY A 362 -7.69 10.39 18.45
C GLY A 362 -9.10 10.04 18.02
N LYS A 363 -9.52 10.63 16.90
CA LYS A 363 -10.89 10.53 16.42
C LYS A 363 -11.08 9.28 15.56
N ILE A 364 -12.05 8.44 15.92
CA ILE A 364 -12.50 7.34 15.07
C ILE A 364 -13.31 7.93 13.91
N THR A 365 -12.73 7.93 12.71
CA THR A 365 -13.37 8.50 11.52
C THR A 365 -14.42 7.56 10.92
N HIS A 366 -14.24 6.25 11.11
CA HIS A 366 -15.17 5.23 10.66
C HIS A 366 -15.11 4.01 11.58
N TYR A 367 -16.28 3.56 12.04
CA TYR A 367 -16.45 2.35 12.83
C TYR A 367 -17.56 1.50 12.24
N ARG A 368 -17.21 0.29 11.79
CA ARG A 368 -18.17 -0.75 11.41
C ARG A 368 -17.90 -1.99 12.24
N SER A 369 -18.87 -2.36 13.06
CA SER A 369 -18.87 -3.61 13.79
C SER A 369 -19.49 -4.75 12.95
N PRO A 370 -18.97 -5.97 13.08
CA PRO A 370 -19.55 -7.19 12.50
C PRO A 370 -20.80 -7.64 13.26
N GLY A 371 -21.41 -8.75 12.84
CA GLY A 371 -22.57 -9.35 13.51
C GLY A 371 -22.81 -10.80 13.10
N GLY A 372 -24.07 -11.25 13.11
CA GLY A 372 -24.46 -12.60 12.66
C GLY A 372 -24.51 -13.65 13.77
N MET A 373 -24.91 -14.87 13.41
CA MET A 373 -25.17 -15.96 14.36
C MET A 373 -23.92 -16.30 15.19
N GLY A 374 -24.09 -16.38 16.52
CA GLY A 374 -23.03 -16.73 17.45
C GLY A 374 -22.00 -15.62 17.68
N VAL A 375 -22.32 -14.37 17.35
CA VAL A 375 -21.50 -13.19 17.66
C VAL A 375 -22.26 -12.30 18.65
N ARG A 376 -21.58 -11.91 19.72
CA ARG A 376 -22.03 -10.93 20.71
C ARG A 376 -21.00 -9.80 20.79
N LEU A 377 -21.48 -8.56 20.88
CA LEU A 377 -20.65 -7.37 20.99
C LEU A 377 -21.06 -6.53 22.20
N ASP A 378 -20.09 -6.23 23.05
CA ASP A 378 -20.24 -5.34 24.19
C ASP A 378 -19.30 -4.14 23.93
N ALA A 379 -19.84 -3.11 23.27
CA ALA A 379 -19.09 -1.93 22.85
C ALA A 379 -18.83 -0.99 24.03
N GLY A 380 -17.61 -0.47 24.12
CA GLY A 380 -17.22 0.55 25.10
C GLY A 380 -17.36 1.95 24.51
N THR A 381 -16.24 2.48 24.02
CA THR A 381 -16.13 3.88 23.54
C THR A 381 -16.28 4.03 22.02
N ALA A 382 -16.40 2.93 21.28
CA ALA A 382 -16.27 2.94 19.83
C ALA A 382 -17.57 3.23 19.08
N PHE A 383 -17.61 4.36 18.36
CA PHE A 383 -18.59 4.70 17.34
C PHE A 383 -17.99 5.67 16.32
N SER A 384 -18.61 5.83 15.15
CA SER A 384 -18.14 6.79 14.13
C SER A 384 -18.24 8.21 14.69
N GLY A 385 -17.10 8.90 14.80
CA GLY A 385 -16.97 10.23 15.40
C GLY A 385 -16.47 10.23 16.85
N ALA A 386 -16.36 9.07 17.50
CA ALA A 386 -15.85 8.96 18.87
C ALA A 386 -14.40 9.47 18.98
N VAL A 387 -14.04 10.01 20.15
CA VAL A 387 -12.67 10.45 20.45
C VAL A 387 -12.10 9.54 21.55
N VAL A 388 -11.03 8.81 21.23
CA VAL A 388 -10.31 7.99 22.19
C VAL A 388 -9.30 8.87 22.92
N THR A 389 -9.46 9.01 24.23
CA THR A 389 -8.64 9.86 25.10
C THR A 389 -7.56 9.06 25.84
N PRO A 390 -6.42 9.67 26.22
CA PRO A 390 -5.35 8.99 26.96
C PRO A 390 -5.61 8.80 28.46
N HIS A 391 -6.81 9.12 28.96
CA HIS A 391 -7.10 9.13 30.40
C HIS A 391 -7.57 7.77 30.94
N TYR A 392 -7.99 6.86 30.08
CA TYR A 392 -8.65 5.62 30.45
C TYR A 392 -8.05 4.41 29.71
N ASP A 393 -8.66 3.24 29.90
CA ASP A 393 -8.30 2.03 29.17
C ASP A 393 -8.54 2.17 27.66
N SER A 394 -7.77 1.42 26.87
CA SER A 394 -7.76 1.47 25.41
C SER A 394 -8.88 0.65 24.75
N LEU A 395 -9.86 0.17 25.53
CA LEU A 395 -10.90 -0.73 25.05
C LEU A 395 -11.89 -0.03 24.11
N LEU A 396 -12.05 -0.60 22.91
CA LEU A 396 -13.05 -0.19 21.93
C LEU A 396 -14.33 -1.03 22.05
N VAL A 397 -14.18 -2.35 21.96
CA VAL A 397 -15.29 -3.31 21.98
C VAL A 397 -14.80 -4.69 22.43
N LYS A 398 -15.62 -5.37 23.23
CA LYS A 398 -15.45 -6.80 23.50
C LYS A 398 -16.21 -7.60 22.46
N VAL A 399 -15.51 -8.56 21.86
CA VAL A 399 -16.06 -9.46 20.86
C VAL A 399 -16.16 -10.83 21.48
N VAL A 400 -17.36 -11.40 21.49
CA VAL A 400 -17.61 -12.75 22.01
C VAL A 400 -18.18 -13.59 20.89
N THR A 401 -17.57 -14.73 20.64
CA THR A 401 -18.08 -15.68 19.64
C THR A 401 -18.29 -17.04 20.26
N SER A 402 -19.45 -17.65 19.98
CA SER A 402 -19.78 -19.00 20.43
C SER A 402 -19.92 -19.98 19.27
N GLY A 403 -19.72 -21.27 19.53
CA GLY A 403 -19.81 -22.36 18.56
C GLY A 403 -19.99 -23.71 19.23
N GLN A 404 -20.56 -24.69 18.52
CA GLN A 404 -20.75 -26.04 19.09
C GLN A 404 -19.40 -26.72 19.39
N ARG A 405 -18.41 -26.53 18.51
CA ARG A 405 -17.03 -26.95 18.71
C ARG A 405 -16.14 -25.71 18.89
N PHE A 406 -15.05 -25.85 19.63
CA PHE A 406 -14.08 -24.78 19.83
C PHE A 406 -13.52 -24.20 18.51
N PRO A 407 -13.15 -25.01 17.49
CA PRO A 407 -12.73 -24.47 16.20
C PRO A 407 -13.81 -23.65 15.49
N ASP A 408 -15.10 -23.94 15.71
CA ASP A 408 -16.19 -23.16 15.11
C ASP A 408 -16.29 -21.77 15.77
N ALA A 409 -16.09 -21.70 17.10
CA ALA A 409 -16.01 -20.43 17.82
C ALA A 409 -14.78 -19.62 17.35
N ALA A 410 -13.61 -20.26 17.23
CA ALA A 410 -12.39 -19.60 16.75
C ALA A 410 -12.51 -19.08 15.32
N ARG A 411 -13.09 -19.85 14.38
CA ARG A 411 -13.35 -19.36 13.01
C ARG A 411 -14.38 -18.24 12.97
N ARG A 412 -15.40 -18.27 13.84
CA ARG A 412 -16.33 -17.14 13.97
C ARG A 412 -15.62 -15.90 14.49
N MET A 413 -14.70 -16.05 15.46
CA MET A 413 -13.87 -14.95 15.95
C MET A 413 -13.01 -14.37 14.84
N GLU A 414 -12.29 -15.21 14.10
CA GLU A 414 -11.46 -14.77 12.96
C GLU A 414 -12.27 -13.99 11.92
N ARG A 415 -13.41 -14.53 11.46
CA ARG A 415 -14.31 -13.85 10.53
C ARG A 415 -14.80 -12.51 11.11
N CYS A 416 -15.17 -12.48 12.39
CA CYS A 416 -15.63 -11.28 13.08
C CYS A 416 -14.52 -10.19 13.09
N LEU A 417 -13.29 -10.56 13.49
CA LEU A 417 -12.13 -9.67 13.52
C LEU A 417 -11.77 -9.15 12.12
N GLN A 418 -11.88 -9.99 11.07
CA GLN A 418 -11.65 -9.58 9.68
C GLN A 418 -12.75 -8.66 9.11
N GLU A 419 -13.98 -8.74 9.60
CA GLU A 419 -15.09 -7.90 9.16
C GLU A 419 -15.08 -6.49 9.77
N PHE A 420 -14.39 -6.31 10.91
CA PHE A 420 -14.24 -4.99 11.52
C PHE A 420 -13.61 -3.98 10.57
N ARG A 421 -14.15 -2.76 10.54
CA ARG A 421 -13.50 -1.61 9.92
C ARG A 421 -13.41 -0.50 10.94
N VAL A 422 -12.21 -0.30 11.48
CA VAL A 422 -11.86 0.83 12.34
C VAL A 422 -10.87 1.71 11.57
N ARG A 423 -11.13 3.02 11.56
CA ARG A 423 -10.28 4.04 10.91
C ARG A 423 -10.15 5.25 11.82
N GLY A 424 -9.03 5.96 11.69
CA GLY A 424 -8.68 7.12 12.51
C GLY A 424 -7.78 6.80 13.71
N VAL A 425 -7.80 5.55 14.18
CA VAL A 425 -6.85 5.01 15.18
C VAL A 425 -6.42 3.61 14.77
N LYS A 426 -5.21 3.22 15.17
CA LYS A 426 -4.71 1.85 15.06
C LYS A 426 -5.38 0.94 16.10
N THR A 427 -5.30 -0.37 15.88
CA THR A 427 -5.95 -1.39 16.72
C THR A 427 -5.13 -2.66 16.82
N ASN A 428 -5.36 -3.46 17.86
CA ASN A 428 -4.76 -4.78 18.05
C ASN A 428 -5.38 -5.91 17.18
N LEU A 429 -6.28 -5.60 16.23
CA LEU A 429 -6.99 -6.58 15.39
C LEU A 429 -6.05 -7.59 14.67
N PRO A 430 -4.95 -7.18 14.00
CA PRO A 430 -4.09 -8.14 13.31
C PRO A 430 -3.46 -9.18 14.24
N PHE A 431 -3.04 -8.74 15.42
CA PHE A 431 -2.51 -9.61 16.47
C PHE A 431 -3.56 -10.61 16.96
N LEU A 432 -4.80 -10.17 17.19
CA LEU A 432 -5.88 -11.07 17.60
C LEU A 432 -6.19 -12.13 16.53
N ILE A 433 -6.15 -11.77 15.24
CA ILE A 433 -6.36 -12.71 14.13
C ILE A 433 -5.27 -13.78 14.11
N ASN A 434 -3.99 -13.39 14.20
CA ASN A 434 -2.87 -14.33 14.27
C ASN A 434 -3.03 -15.28 15.47
N LEU A 435 -3.39 -14.73 16.63
CA LEU A 435 -3.55 -15.47 17.88
C LEU A 435 -4.65 -16.54 17.80
N VAL A 436 -5.86 -16.19 17.36
CA VAL A 436 -6.99 -17.14 17.37
C VAL A 436 -6.87 -18.23 16.30
N LEU A 437 -5.96 -18.06 15.34
CA LEU A 437 -5.62 -19.06 14.33
C LEU A 437 -4.39 -19.90 14.71
N HIS A 438 -3.67 -19.54 15.77
CA HIS A 438 -2.43 -20.21 16.14
C HIS A 438 -2.69 -21.67 16.60
N PRO A 439 -1.90 -22.66 16.14
CA PRO A 439 -2.10 -24.07 16.52
C PRO A 439 -2.17 -24.31 18.03
N THR A 440 -1.24 -23.73 18.80
CA THR A 440 -1.23 -23.83 20.28
C THR A 440 -2.53 -23.34 20.93
N PHE A 441 -3.15 -22.30 20.36
CA PHE A 441 -4.44 -21.80 20.84
C PHE A 441 -5.59 -22.74 20.49
N LEU A 442 -5.63 -23.22 19.24
CA LEU A 442 -6.65 -24.14 18.75
C LEU A 442 -6.64 -25.50 19.47
N GLU A 443 -5.46 -25.94 19.91
CA GLU A 443 -5.26 -27.16 20.69
C GLU A 443 -5.56 -26.99 22.19
N GLY A 444 -5.75 -25.75 22.66
CA GLY A 444 -5.95 -25.47 24.08
C GLY A 444 -4.71 -25.72 24.94
N ALA A 445 -3.52 -25.48 24.38
CA ALA A 445 -2.23 -25.72 25.03
C ALA A 445 -1.54 -24.43 25.53
N CYS A 446 -2.22 -23.28 25.43
CA CYS A 446 -1.66 -22.00 25.89
C CYS A 446 -1.38 -21.99 27.40
N THR A 447 -0.21 -21.50 27.77
CA THR A 447 0.19 -21.10 29.14
C THR A 447 0.17 -19.58 29.26
N THR A 448 0.37 -19.03 30.46
CA THR A 448 0.50 -17.58 30.68
C THR A 448 1.68 -16.92 29.96
N HIS A 449 2.61 -17.70 29.42
CA HIS A 449 3.78 -17.22 28.67
C HIS A 449 3.60 -17.31 27.16
N PHE A 450 2.48 -17.85 26.66
CA PHE A 450 2.27 -18.12 25.24
C PHE A 450 2.55 -16.91 24.34
N ILE A 451 2.02 -15.72 24.67
CA ILE A 451 2.25 -14.51 23.86
C ILE A 451 3.73 -14.08 23.90
N ASP A 452 4.37 -14.18 25.06
CA ASP A 452 5.76 -13.77 25.25
C ASP A 452 6.76 -14.73 24.55
N GLU A 453 6.37 -16.00 24.35
CA GLU A 453 7.20 -17.06 23.72
C GLU A 453 6.95 -17.25 22.22
N THR A 454 5.98 -16.54 21.63
CA THR A 454 5.53 -16.77 20.24
C THR A 454 5.70 -15.48 19.39
N PRO A 455 6.93 -15.13 18.96
CA PRO A 455 7.21 -13.88 18.24
C PRO A 455 6.49 -13.77 16.89
N GLU A 456 6.15 -14.89 16.24
CA GLU A 456 5.39 -14.91 14.99
C GLU A 456 3.99 -14.31 15.11
N LEU A 457 3.44 -14.18 16.33
CA LEU A 457 2.17 -13.45 16.55
C LEU A 457 2.27 -11.97 16.16
N LEU A 458 3.48 -11.40 16.13
CA LEU A 458 3.78 -10.02 15.77
C LEU A 458 4.19 -9.84 14.30
N GLU A 459 4.18 -10.92 13.51
CA GLU A 459 4.42 -10.85 12.07
C GLU A 459 3.10 -10.53 11.34
N PHE A 460 2.97 -9.29 10.87
CA PHE A 460 1.77 -8.81 10.20
C PHE A 460 1.96 -8.67 8.69
N SER A 461 0.96 -9.09 7.92
CA SER A 461 0.88 -8.73 6.50
C SER A 461 0.37 -7.31 6.36
N ALA A 462 1.12 -6.44 5.66
CA ALA A 462 0.68 -5.08 5.40
C ALA A 462 -0.65 -5.07 4.60
N PRO A 463 -1.72 -4.43 5.11
CA PRO A 463 -2.99 -4.37 4.39
C PRO A 463 -2.83 -3.56 3.10
N ARG A 464 -3.38 -4.06 1.98
CA ARG A 464 -3.36 -3.36 0.70
C ARG A 464 -4.43 -2.24 0.69
N ASP A 465 -4.02 -0.99 0.86
CA ASP A 465 -4.92 0.18 0.89
C ASP A 465 -5.15 0.83 -0.50
N ARG A 466 -5.40 0.00 -1.52
CA ARG A 466 -5.44 0.45 -2.93
C ARG A 466 -6.53 1.49 -3.20
N ALA A 467 -7.71 1.33 -2.62
CA ALA A 467 -8.83 2.22 -2.86
C ALA A 467 -8.56 3.63 -2.31
N THR A 468 -8.01 3.75 -1.09
CA THR A 468 -7.63 5.04 -0.52
C THR A 468 -6.55 5.70 -1.37
N LYS A 469 -5.52 4.95 -1.80
CA LYS A 469 -4.45 5.46 -2.68
C LYS A 469 -4.98 6.00 -4.01
N LEU A 470 -5.94 5.31 -4.64
CA LEU A 470 -6.60 5.79 -5.85
C LEU A 470 -7.45 7.05 -5.59
N CYS A 471 -8.21 7.11 -4.48
CA CYS A 471 -8.92 8.32 -4.09
C CYS A 471 -7.95 9.50 -3.87
N THR A 472 -6.78 9.26 -3.27
CA THR A 472 -5.73 10.28 -3.11
C THR A 472 -5.24 10.79 -4.45
N TYR A 473 -5.01 9.91 -5.43
CA TYR A 473 -4.63 10.33 -6.78
C TYR A 473 -5.70 11.21 -7.44
N LEU A 474 -6.96 10.76 -7.43
CA LEU A 474 -8.09 11.50 -8.00
C LEU A 474 -8.28 12.85 -7.33
N ALA A 475 -8.11 12.91 -6.01
CA ALA A 475 -8.14 14.14 -5.23
C ALA A 475 -7.00 15.10 -5.61
N GLU A 476 -5.78 14.59 -5.77
CA GLU A 476 -4.64 15.40 -6.18
C GLU A 476 -4.81 15.99 -7.57
N VAL A 477 -5.30 15.22 -8.53
CA VAL A 477 -5.57 15.73 -9.88
C VAL A 477 -6.73 16.72 -9.88
N ALA A 478 -7.78 16.48 -9.08
CA ALA A 478 -8.92 17.40 -8.98
C ALA A 478 -8.53 18.77 -8.41
N ILE A 479 -7.58 18.83 -7.46
CA ILE A 479 -7.15 20.08 -6.81
C ILE A 479 -6.00 20.74 -7.58
N ASN A 480 -4.97 19.98 -7.94
CA ASN A 480 -3.72 20.53 -8.46
C ASN A 480 -3.58 20.43 -9.98
N GLY A 481 -4.54 19.80 -10.66
CA GLY A 481 -4.42 19.44 -12.07
C GLY A 481 -3.42 18.31 -12.32
N HIS A 482 -3.41 17.79 -13.55
CA HIS A 482 -2.41 16.81 -13.95
C HIS A 482 -1.17 17.51 -14.53
N PRO A 483 0.08 17.17 -14.13
CA PRO A 483 1.28 17.86 -14.61
C PRO A 483 1.49 17.85 -16.13
N LEU A 484 0.88 16.88 -16.83
CA LEU A 484 0.93 16.78 -18.29
C LEU A 484 -0.11 17.66 -19.01
N VAL A 485 -1.07 18.23 -18.27
CA VAL A 485 -2.16 19.05 -18.79
C VAL A 485 -2.00 20.45 -18.18
N PRO A 486 -1.08 21.28 -18.70
CA PRO A 486 -0.80 22.60 -18.12
C PRO A 486 -2.00 23.54 -18.22
N GLU A 487 -2.80 23.40 -19.29
CA GLU A 487 -4.07 24.10 -19.46
C GLU A 487 -5.17 23.08 -19.75
N ARG A 488 -6.23 23.13 -18.95
CA ARG A 488 -7.36 22.21 -19.10
C ARG A 488 -8.22 22.63 -20.30
N PRO A 489 -8.52 21.73 -21.25
CA PRO A 489 -9.43 22.05 -22.35
C PRO A 489 -10.83 22.42 -21.85
N ALA A 490 -11.52 23.31 -22.56
CA ALA A 490 -12.85 23.78 -22.20
C ALA A 490 -13.90 22.66 -22.25
N ASP A 491 -13.85 21.82 -23.28
CA ASP A 491 -14.72 20.66 -23.46
C ASP A 491 -13.87 19.39 -23.51
N VAL A 492 -14.02 18.54 -22.51
CA VAL A 492 -13.34 17.23 -22.45
C VAL A 492 -14.40 16.14 -22.44
N ARG A 493 -14.29 15.16 -23.34
CA ARG A 493 -15.14 13.96 -23.31
C ARG A 493 -14.92 13.22 -21.98
N ARG A 494 -16.00 12.99 -21.24
CA ARG A 494 -15.99 12.18 -20.00
C ARG A 494 -16.75 10.87 -20.12
N GLU A 495 -17.60 10.77 -21.14
CA GLU A 495 -18.35 9.56 -21.42
C GLU A 495 -17.43 8.42 -21.89
N PRO A 496 -17.68 7.18 -21.47
CA PRO A 496 -17.02 6.01 -22.02
C PRO A 496 -17.11 5.99 -23.55
N VAL A 497 -16.09 5.44 -24.20
CA VAL A 497 -16.09 5.26 -25.65
C VAL A 497 -17.06 4.13 -26.00
N PRO A 498 -18.01 4.33 -26.94
CA PRO A 498 -18.89 3.26 -27.37
C PRO A 498 -18.08 2.15 -28.05
N LEU A 499 -18.37 0.90 -27.70
CA LEU A 499 -17.84 -0.27 -28.38
C LEU A 499 -18.95 -0.90 -29.23
N PRO A 500 -18.63 -1.45 -30.42
CA PRO A 500 -19.58 -2.22 -31.19
C PRO A 500 -20.11 -3.39 -30.34
N PRO A 501 -21.42 -3.72 -30.41
CA PRO A 501 -21.96 -4.85 -29.66
C PRO A 501 -21.23 -6.14 -30.05
N HIS A 502 -20.45 -6.66 -29.12
CA HIS A 502 -19.66 -7.85 -29.34
C HIS A 502 -20.39 -9.09 -28.79
N HIS A 503 -20.65 -10.08 -29.64
CA HIS A 503 -21.14 -11.38 -29.19
C HIS A 503 -20.00 -12.18 -28.56
N GLY A 504 -19.77 -11.99 -27.25
CA GLY A 504 -18.72 -12.64 -26.44
C GLY A 504 -18.70 -14.18 -26.42
N GLN A 505 -19.52 -14.84 -27.23
CA GLN A 505 -19.64 -16.30 -27.32
C GLN A 505 -18.94 -16.93 -28.54
N GLN A 506 -18.57 -16.15 -29.57
CA GLN A 506 -17.85 -16.74 -30.70
C GLN A 506 -16.39 -17.05 -30.31
N PRO A 507 -15.76 -18.12 -30.83
CA PRO A 507 -14.34 -18.37 -30.60
C PRO A 507 -13.48 -17.31 -31.32
N ILE A 508 -12.30 -17.00 -30.78
CA ILE A 508 -11.31 -16.15 -31.46
C ILE A 508 -10.75 -16.94 -32.65
N PRO A 509 -10.76 -16.40 -33.88
CA PRO A 509 -10.25 -17.11 -35.06
C PRO A 509 -8.72 -17.21 -35.06
N ASP A 510 -8.18 -18.25 -35.69
CA ASP A 510 -6.73 -18.41 -35.93
C ASP A 510 -6.16 -17.20 -36.68
N GLY A 511 -5.08 -16.61 -36.15
CA GLY A 511 -4.38 -15.48 -36.77
C GLY A 511 -2.95 -15.81 -37.21
N THR A 512 -2.18 -14.76 -37.50
CA THR A 512 -0.78 -14.87 -37.94
C THR A 512 0.15 -15.42 -36.88
N ARG A 513 -0.14 -15.21 -35.59
CA ARG A 513 0.64 -15.77 -34.49
C ARG A 513 0.48 -17.28 -34.38
N ASP A 514 -0.74 -17.79 -34.55
CA ASP A 514 -1.00 -19.23 -34.55
C ASP A 514 -0.30 -19.92 -35.72
N ARG A 515 -0.21 -19.23 -36.87
CA ARG A 515 0.57 -19.69 -38.03
C ARG A 515 2.07 -19.71 -37.72
N LEU A 516 2.64 -18.64 -37.16
CA LEU A 516 4.05 -18.61 -36.76
C LEU A 516 4.38 -19.75 -35.81
N ARG A 517 3.56 -19.95 -34.77
CA ARG A 517 3.76 -21.02 -33.77
C ARG A 517 3.73 -22.42 -34.38
N ARG A 518 2.83 -22.68 -35.34
CA ARG A 518 2.76 -23.98 -36.04
C ARG A 518 3.91 -24.18 -37.04
N MET A 519 4.31 -23.14 -37.74
CA MET A 519 5.28 -23.23 -38.84
C MET A 519 6.73 -23.09 -38.36
N GLY A 520 6.98 -22.31 -37.32
CA GLY A 520 8.30 -21.77 -36.99
C GLY A 520 8.72 -20.66 -37.97
N ALA A 521 9.68 -19.83 -37.55
CA ALA A 521 10.08 -18.59 -38.24
C ALA A 521 10.42 -18.77 -39.73
N GLU A 522 11.27 -19.75 -40.07
CA GLU A 522 11.76 -19.93 -41.46
C GLU A 522 10.63 -20.30 -42.44
N ARG A 523 9.81 -21.29 -42.08
CA ARG A 523 8.67 -21.72 -42.92
C ARG A 523 7.60 -20.64 -43.00
N PHE A 524 7.42 -19.88 -41.91
CA PHE A 524 6.52 -18.74 -41.88
C PHE A 524 6.98 -17.62 -42.83
N CYS A 525 8.27 -17.30 -42.89
CA CYS A 525 8.79 -16.31 -43.84
C CYS A 525 8.64 -16.76 -45.30
N GLY A 526 8.85 -18.05 -45.58
CA GLY A 526 8.52 -18.62 -46.88
C GLY A 526 7.03 -18.52 -47.22
N TRP A 527 6.13 -18.62 -46.22
CA TRP A 527 4.70 -18.40 -46.42
C TRP A 527 4.39 -16.93 -46.74
N ILE A 528 5.00 -15.96 -46.03
CA ILE A 528 4.86 -14.53 -46.31
C ILE A 528 5.23 -14.25 -47.78
N ARG A 529 6.39 -14.74 -48.22
CA ARG A 529 6.92 -14.49 -49.56
C ARG A 529 6.02 -15.00 -50.70
N ARG A 530 5.20 -16.01 -50.42
CA ARG A 530 4.23 -16.59 -51.37
C ARG A 530 2.86 -15.92 -51.34
N GLN A 531 2.61 -14.99 -50.42
CA GLN A 531 1.31 -14.31 -50.35
C GLN A 531 1.09 -13.40 -51.57
N ARG A 532 -0.10 -13.54 -52.16
CA ARG A 532 -0.60 -12.61 -53.16
C ARG A 532 -1.23 -11.36 -52.54
N PRO A 533 -2.01 -11.44 -51.45
CA PRO A 533 -2.41 -10.28 -50.67
C PRO A 533 -1.22 -9.45 -50.20
N LEU A 534 -1.39 -8.13 -50.12
CA LEU A 534 -0.53 -7.31 -49.27
C LEU A 534 -0.89 -7.59 -47.80
N LEU A 535 0.10 -7.98 -47.00
CA LEU A 535 -0.07 -8.10 -45.56
C LEU A 535 0.07 -6.72 -44.90
N VAL A 536 -0.67 -6.47 -43.82
CA VAL A 536 -0.70 -5.16 -43.16
C VAL A 536 -0.33 -5.27 -41.68
N THR A 537 0.58 -4.43 -41.22
CA THR A 537 0.85 -4.17 -39.80
C THR A 537 0.10 -2.92 -39.38
N ASP A 538 -0.69 -3.00 -38.31
CA ASP A 538 -1.30 -1.82 -37.70
C ASP A 538 -0.36 -1.21 -36.65
N THR A 539 -0.03 0.07 -36.79
CA THR A 539 0.86 0.83 -35.89
C THR A 539 0.12 1.70 -34.86
N THR A 540 -1.22 1.61 -34.81
CA THR A 540 -2.09 2.44 -33.96
C THR A 540 -1.69 2.40 -32.49
N PHE A 541 -1.23 1.25 -31.99
CA PHE A 541 -0.87 1.06 -30.57
C PHE A 541 0.55 1.54 -30.22
N ARG A 542 1.36 1.95 -31.20
CA ARG A 542 2.76 2.37 -31.00
C ARG A 542 3.12 3.63 -31.77
N ASP A 543 3.38 3.54 -33.06
CA ASP A 543 4.00 4.65 -33.80
C ASP A 543 3.04 5.80 -34.10
N ALA A 544 1.76 5.47 -34.29
CA ALA A 544 0.74 6.45 -34.62
C ALA A 544 0.60 7.51 -33.52
N HIS A 545 0.31 7.08 -32.30
CA HIS A 545 0.21 7.99 -31.16
C HIS A 545 1.57 8.51 -30.68
N GLN A 546 2.69 7.81 -30.95
CA GLN A 546 4.02 8.38 -30.77
C GLN A 546 4.25 9.60 -31.67
N SER A 547 3.68 9.60 -32.86
CA SER A 547 3.83 10.67 -33.85
C SER A 547 2.85 11.83 -33.64
N LEU A 548 1.60 11.52 -33.27
CA LEU A 548 0.50 12.49 -33.17
C LEU A 548 0.26 13.02 -31.76
N LEU A 549 0.40 12.16 -30.75
CA LEU A 549 -0.07 12.37 -29.37
C LEU A 549 1.06 12.21 -28.34
N ALA A 550 2.30 12.48 -28.76
CA ALA A 550 3.50 12.40 -27.91
C ALA A 550 3.66 11.07 -27.15
N THR A 551 3.13 9.96 -27.67
CA THR A 551 3.16 8.62 -27.04
C THR A 551 2.28 8.50 -25.78
N ARG A 552 1.13 9.17 -25.73
CA ARG A 552 0.27 9.25 -24.53
C ARG A 552 -0.91 8.30 -24.47
N ILE A 553 -1.23 7.54 -25.52
CA ILE A 553 -2.33 6.56 -25.43
C ILE A 553 -2.01 5.52 -24.34
N ARG A 554 -2.96 5.35 -23.41
CA ARG A 554 -2.89 4.54 -22.20
C ARG A 554 -3.29 3.09 -22.46
N THR A 555 -2.84 2.22 -21.57
CA THR A 555 -3.20 0.79 -21.60
C THR A 555 -4.70 0.57 -21.49
N TYR A 556 -5.39 1.40 -20.70
CA TYR A 556 -6.85 1.38 -20.53
C TYR A 556 -7.59 1.39 -21.88
N ASP A 557 -7.29 2.38 -22.73
CA ASP A 557 -7.97 2.56 -24.02
C ASP A 557 -7.55 1.49 -25.05
N MET A 558 -6.33 0.96 -24.96
CA MET A 558 -5.91 -0.16 -25.81
C MET A 558 -6.66 -1.46 -25.45
N LEU A 559 -6.87 -1.71 -24.16
CA LEU A 559 -7.54 -2.92 -23.67
C LEU A 559 -9.04 -2.93 -23.98
N ALA A 560 -9.69 -1.76 -23.99
CA ALA A 560 -11.12 -1.66 -24.27
C ALA A 560 -11.47 -2.13 -25.69
N VAL A 561 -10.62 -1.88 -26.69
CA VAL A 561 -10.83 -2.31 -28.09
C VAL A 561 -10.14 -3.63 -28.45
N ALA A 562 -9.38 -4.24 -27.54
CA ALA A 562 -8.57 -5.42 -27.83
C ALA A 562 -9.36 -6.62 -28.38
N ASP A 563 -10.56 -6.88 -27.86
CA ASP A 563 -11.38 -8.01 -28.33
C ASP A 563 -11.87 -7.82 -29.78
N LEU A 564 -12.14 -6.58 -30.19
CA LEU A 564 -12.53 -6.26 -31.55
C LEU A 564 -11.40 -6.62 -32.53
N TYR A 565 -10.17 -6.21 -32.21
CA TYR A 565 -8.97 -6.58 -32.97
C TYR A 565 -8.81 -8.09 -33.08
N ALA A 566 -8.81 -8.80 -31.95
CA ALA A 566 -8.58 -10.24 -31.91
C ALA A 566 -9.58 -11.01 -32.79
N ARG A 567 -10.82 -10.52 -32.91
CA ARG A 567 -11.91 -11.30 -33.51
C ARG A 567 -12.26 -10.88 -34.91
N ARG A 568 -12.18 -9.58 -35.21
CA ARG A 568 -12.59 -9.02 -36.50
C ARG A 568 -11.42 -8.56 -37.38
N ALA A 569 -10.21 -8.43 -36.80
CA ALA A 569 -8.99 -8.05 -37.53
C ALA A 569 -7.87 -9.11 -37.43
N SER A 570 -8.23 -10.39 -37.27
CA SER A 570 -7.27 -11.50 -37.06
C SER A 570 -6.32 -11.78 -38.22
N THR A 571 -6.61 -11.26 -39.41
CA THR A 571 -5.78 -11.40 -40.63
C THR A 571 -4.67 -10.36 -40.73
N LEU A 572 -4.62 -9.37 -39.83
CA LEU A 572 -3.47 -8.47 -39.71
C LEU A 572 -2.17 -9.27 -39.59
N PHE A 573 -1.11 -8.80 -40.26
CA PHE A 573 0.22 -9.39 -40.08
C PHE A 573 0.65 -9.28 -38.63
N SER A 574 0.70 -8.05 -38.12
CA SER A 574 1.05 -7.78 -36.74
C SER A 574 0.37 -6.51 -36.22
N LEU A 575 0.32 -6.39 -34.90
CA LEU A 575 0.07 -5.14 -34.20
C LEU A 575 1.40 -4.63 -33.68
N GLU A 576 1.85 -3.50 -34.19
CA GLU A 576 2.98 -2.80 -33.60
C GLU A 576 2.51 -2.06 -32.35
N MET A 577 2.82 -2.61 -31.18
CA MET A 577 2.22 -2.19 -29.92
C MET A 577 3.24 -1.90 -28.82
N TRP A 578 4.54 -2.06 -29.12
CA TRP A 578 5.60 -1.98 -28.13
C TRP A 578 6.94 -1.45 -28.66
N GLY A 579 7.85 -1.11 -27.75
CA GLY A 579 9.15 -0.53 -28.10
C GLY A 579 9.04 0.91 -28.61
N GLY A 580 10.11 1.42 -29.21
CA GLY A 580 10.21 2.87 -29.46
C GLY A 580 10.11 3.67 -28.15
N ALA A 581 9.30 4.73 -28.12
CA ALA A 581 9.16 5.58 -26.94
C ALA A 581 8.16 5.05 -25.89
N THR A 582 7.37 4.00 -26.20
CA THR A 582 6.27 3.56 -25.31
C THR A 582 6.77 3.04 -23.98
N PHE A 583 7.94 2.39 -23.94
CA PHE A 583 8.49 1.81 -22.72
C PHE A 583 8.81 2.87 -21.66
N ASP A 584 9.51 3.94 -22.05
CA ASP A 584 9.80 5.10 -21.18
C ASP A 584 8.55 5.91 -20.89
N SER A 585 7.74 6.20 -21.93
CA SER A 585 6.53 7.03 -21.80
C SER A 585 5.51 6.43 -20.82
N ALA A 586 5.30 5.12 -20.88
CA ALA A 586 4.40 4.41 -19.98
C ALA A 586 4.77 4.63 -18.51
N MET A 587 6.03 4.39 -18.13
CA MET A 587 6.47 4.55 -16.74
C MET A 587 6.62 6.01 -16.33
N ARG A 588 7.20 6.85 -17.19
CA ARG A 588 7.55 8.24 -16.86
C ARG A 588 6.32 9.12 -16.74
N PHE A 589 5.44 9.06 -17.74
CA PHE A 589 4.36 10.02 -17.93
C PHE A 589 3.00 9.42 -17.59
N LEU A 590 2.72 8.21 -18.05
CA LEU A 590 1.43 7.55 -17.83
C LEU A 590 1.35 6.82 -16.49
N LYS A 591 2.50 6.67 -15.81
CA LYS A 591 2.64 5.99 -14.52
C LYS A 591 2.05 4.58 -14.53
N GLU A 592 2.31 3.86 -15.62
CA GLU A 592 1.89 2.47 -15.81
C GLU A 592 3.04 1.60 -16.34
N SER A 593 2.96 0.31 -16.06
CA SER A 593 3.97 -0.66 -16.46
C SER A 593 3.82 -1.02 -17.94
N PRO A 594 4.86 -0.82 -18.78
CA PRO A 594 4.80 -1.26 -20.16
C PRO A 594 4.67 -2.80 -20.23
N TRP A 595 5.23 -3.53 -19.27
CA TRP A 595 5.16 -5.00 -19.25
C TRP A 595 3.75 -5.50 -19.02
N ASP A 596 3.01 -4.85 -18.14
CA ASP A 596 1.61 -5.22 -17.88
C ASP A 596 0.74 -4.89 -19.09
N ARG A 597 1.00 -3.77 -19.77
CA ARG A 597 0.41 -3.47 -21.09
C ARG A 597 0.63 -4.63 -22.08
N LEU A 598 1.86 -5.12 -22.19
CA LEU A 598 2.20 -6.23 -23.09
C LEU A 598 1.44 -7.51 -22.72
N THR A 599 1.50 -7.94 -21.46
CA THR A 599 0.94 -9.24 -21.07
C THR A 599 -0.58 -9.24 -21.06
N THR A 600 -1.21 -8.15 -20.61
CA THR A 600 -2.67 -8.04 -20.60
C THR A 600 -3.25 -7.95 -22.02
N LEU A 601 -2.64 -7.15 -22.91
CA LEU A 601 -3.02 -7.13 -24.33
C LEU A 601 -2.80 -8.48 -24.98
N ARG A 602 -1.73 -9.18 -24.61
CA ARG A 602 -1.42 -10.51 -25.15
C ARG A 602 -2.48 -11.55 -24.75
N GLU A 603 -2.98 -11.50 -23.53
CA GLU A 603 -4.08 -12.36 -23.08
C GLU A 603 -5.37 -12.09 -23.87
N ARG A 604 -5.66 -10.82 -24.18
CA ARG A 604 -6.85 -10.39 -24.93
C ARG A 604 -6.74 -10.59 -26.44
N ILE A 605 -5.52 -10.50 -27.00
CA ILE A 605 -5.22 -10.67 -28.43
C ILE A 605 -4.24 -11.84 -28.60
N PRO A 606 -4.71 -13.09 -28.48
CA PRO A 606 -3.83 -14.25 -28.48
C PRO A 606 -3.32 -14.66 -29.88
N ASN A 607 -3.97 -14.19 -30.94
CA ASN A 607 -3.89 -14.74 -32.30
C ASN A 607 -3.16 -13.86 -33.32
N ILE A 608 -2.98 -12.56 -33.06
CA ILE A 608 -2.23 -11.62 -33.93
C ILE A 608 -0.79 -11.50 -33.44
N LEU A 609 0.20 -11.41 -34.35
CA LEU A 609 1.59 -11.17 -33.97
C LEU A 609 1.72 -9.81 -33.27
N PHE A 610 2.47 -9.73 -32.17
CA PHE A 610 2.88 -8.43 -31.62
C PHE A 610 4.27 -8.08 -32.11
N GLN A 611 4.38 -6.89 -32.66
CA GLN A 611 5.61 -6.32 -33.16
C GLN A 611 6.10 -5.22 -32.21
N MET A 612 7.41 -5.17 -32.02
CA MET A 612 8.07 -4.06 -31.35
C MET A 612 9.19 -3.45 -32.19
N LEU A 613 9.43 -2.16 -31.97
CA LEU A 613 10.61 -1.45 -32.47
C LEU A 613 11.74 -1.52 -31.44
N LEU A 614 12.88 -2.08 -31.81
CA LEU A 614 14.05 -2.27 -30.94
C LEU A 614 15.30 -1.61 -31.55
N ARG A 615 16.01 -0.78 -30.78
CA ARG A 615 17.31 -0.26 -31.20
C ARG A 615 18.40 -1.28 -30.87
N GLY A 616 19.16 -1.73 -31.87
CA GLY A 616 20.07 -2.88 -31.74
C GLY A 616 21.04 -2.80 -30.55
N ALA A 617 21.74 -1.68 -30.40
CA ALA A 617 22.76 -1.52 -29.35
C ALA A 617 22.20 -1.07 -27.99
N ASN A 618 20.94 -0.63 -27.94
CA ASN A 618 20.40 0.07 -26.76
C ASN A 618 19.07 -0.52 -26.27
N GLY A 619 18.53 -1.55 -26.92
CA GLY A 619 17.19 -2.05 -26.65
C GLY A 619 16.14 -0.94 -26.81
N VAL A 620 15.50 -0.57 -25.72
CA VAL A 620 14.52 0.53 -25.63
C VAL A 620 15.06 1.77 -24.92
N GLY A 621 16.28 1.71 -24.37
CA GLY A 621 16.87 2.76 -23.56
C GLY A 621 17.60 3.86 -24.35
N TYR A 622 18.12 4.87 -23.65
CA TYR A 622 18.89 5.98 -24.26
C TYR A 622 20.42 5.78 -24.20
N GLY A 623 20.93 4.98 -23.26
CA GLY A 623 22.36 4.71 -23.09
C GLY A 623 22.85 3.49 -23.88
N THR A 624 24.16 3.23 -23.88
CA THR A 624 24.73 2.00 -24.44
C THR A 624 24.75 0.91 -23.37
N TYR A 625 24.27 -0.30 -23.68
CA TYR A 625 24.23 -1.40 -22.71
C TYR A 625 25.17 -2.55 -23.08
N PRO A 626 25.65 -3.31 -22.09
CA PRO A 626 26.35 -4.58 -22.33
C PRO A 626 25.46 -5.58 -23.06
N ASP A 627 26.06 -6.46 -23.87
CA ASP A 627 25.31 -7.44 -24.68
C ASP A 627 24.41 -8.37 -23.86
N ASN A 628 24.80 -8.71 -22.63
CA ASN A 628 24.00 -9.59 -21.77
C ASN A 628 22.69 -8.92 -21.32
N VAL A 629 22.66 -7.60 -21.17
CA VAL A 629 21.44 -6.84 -20.87
C VAL A 629 20.50 -6.84 -22.07
N VAL A 630 21.01 -6.55 -23.27
CA VAL A 630 20.22 -6.59 -24.52
C VAL A 630 19.64 -7.99 -24.75
N ARG A 631 20.45 -9.04 -24.60
CA ARG A 631 20.00 -10.44 -24.73
C ARG A 631 18.93 -10.79 -23.69
N ALA A 632 19.12 -10.38 -22.44
CA ALA A 632 18.17 -10.65 -21.37
C ALA A 632 16.82 -9.95 -21.59
N PHE A 633 16.86 -8.72 -22.13
CA PHE A 633 15.68 -7.94 -22.48
C PHE A 633 14.90 -8.57 -23.65
N VAL A 634 15.59 -8.97 -24.72
CA VAL A 634 14.97 -9.67 -25.86
C VAL A 634 14.30 -10.98 -25.41
N ALA A 635 15.01 -11.78 -24.61
CA ALA A 635 14.48 -13.05 -24.11
C ALA A 635 13.22 -12.86 -23.24
N GLU A 636 13.22 -11.86 -22.35
CA GLU A 636 12.03 -11.56 -21.53
C GLU A 636 10.88 -11.01 -22.38
N SER A 637 11.16 -10.13 -23.35
CA SER A 637 10.15 -9.57 -24.26
C SER A 637 9.48 -10.65 -25.11
N ALA A 638 10.26 -11.60 -25.64
CA ALA A 638 9.74 -12.72 -26.40
C ALA A 638 8.89 -13.64 -25.52
N SER A 639 9.37 -13.96 -24.31
CA SER A 639 8.64 -14.75 -23.32
C SER A 639 7.33 -14.09 -22.88
N ALA A 640 7.29 -12.76 -22.77
CA ALA A 640 6.11 -12.00 -22.41
C ALA A 640 5.08 -11.87 -23.56
N GLY A 641 5.50 -12.09 -24.81
CA GLY A 641 4.60 -12.21 -25.94
C GLY A 641 4.90 -11.32 -27.15
N ILE A 642 6.09 -10.73 -27.27
CA ILE A 642 6.54 -10.11 -28.52
C ILE A 642 6.92 -11.22 -29.51
N ASP A 643 6.35 -11.17 -30.72
CA ASP A 643 6.58 -12.16 -31.77
C ASP A 643 7.43 -11.62 -32.93
N VAL A 644 7.52 -10.29 -33.11
CA VAL A 644 8.34 -9.64 -34.16
C VAL A 644 9.19 -8.54 -33.54
N PHE A 645 10.50 -8.63 -33.75
CA PHE A 645 11.46 -7.62 -33.33
C PHE A 645 12.00 -6.89 -34.54
N ARG A 646 11.48 -5.68 -34.80
CA ARG A 646 12.04 -4.78 -35.80
C ARG A 646 13.28 -4.11 -35.23
N ILE A 647 14.45 -4.65 -35.56
CA ILE A 647 15.74 -4.21 -35.07
C ILE A 647 16.31 -3.19 -36.05
N PHE A 648 16.63 -1.99 -35.57
CA PHE A 648 17.27 -0.94 -36.38
C PHE A 648 18.49 -0.35 -35.67
N ASP A 649 19.33 0.33 -36.44
CA ASP A 649 20.40 1.19 -35.93
C ASP A 649 20.23 2.61 -36.48
N ALA A 650 20.49 3.63 -35.66
CA ALA A 650 20.25 5.02 -36.01
C ALA A 650 21.13 5.55 -37.15
N LEU A 651 22.20 4.83 -37.49
CA LEU A 651 23.16 5.15 -38.54
C LEU A 651 23.31 4.01 -39.57
N ASN A 652 22.39 3.03 -39.57
CA ASN A 652 22.52 1.76 -40.32
C ASN A 652 23.87 1.05 -40.07
N TYR A 653 24.44 1.20 -38.88
CA TYR A 653 25.70 0.59 -38.49
C TYR A 653 25.50 -0.85 -38.01
N LEU A 654 25.58 -1.81 -38.93
CA LEU A 654 25.22 -3.22 -38.69
C LEU A 654 25.87 -3.88 -37.45
N PRO A 655 27.13 -3.57 -37.07
CA PRO A 655 27.69 -4.11 -35.82
C PRO A 655 26.84 -3.84 -34.57
N ASN A 656 26.14 -2.71 -34.50
CA ASN A 656 25.23 -2.39 -33.39
C ASN A 656 23.99 -3.30 -33.36
N MET A 657 23.58 -3.87 -34.49
CA MET A 657 22.38 -4.71 -34.59
C MET A 657 22.64 -6.16 -34.18
N LYS A 658 23.90 -6.61 -34.31
CA LYS A 658 24.29 -8.02 -34.16
C LYS A 658 23.83 -8.65 -32.84
N ALA A 659 24.05 -7.99 -31.70
CA ALA A 659 23.74 -8.56 -30.39
C ALA A 659 22.22 -8.83 -30.21
N ALA A 660 21.38 -7.91 -30.70
CA ALA A 660 19.93 -8.06 -30.67
C ALA A 660 19.45 -9.13 -31.67
N MET A 661 19.98 -9.12 -32.91
CA MET A 661 19.62 -10.11 -33.94
C MET A 661 19.97 -11.53 -33.47
N ASP A 662 21.18 -11.74 -32.95
CA ASP A 662 21.62 -13.02 -32.39
C ASP A 662 20.74 -13.46 -31.21
N ALA A 663 20.22 -12.51 -30.41
CA ALA A 663 19.34 -12.81 -29.29
C ALA A 663 17.96 -13.26 -29.76
N VAL A 664 17.35 -12.55 -30.72
CA VAL A 664 16.02 -12.88 -31.26
C VAL A 664 16.07 -14.24 -31.96
N ARG A 665 17.14 -14.54 -32.69
CA ARG A 665 17.35 -15.83 -33.36
C ARG A 665 17.45 -17.04 -32.42
N ARG A 666 17.60 -16.82 -31.11
CA ARG A 666 17.55 -17.88 -30.08
C ARG A 666 16.16 -18.05 -29.46
N THR A 667 15.16 -17.33 -29.97
CA THR A 667 13.76 -17.40 -29.56
C THR A 667 12.90 -17.85 -30.74
N ASP A 668 11.62 -18.10 -30.50
CA ASP A 668 10.65 -18.43 -31.56
C ASP A 668 10.12 -17.18 -32.31
N ALA A 669 10.61 -15.99 -31.97
CA ALA A 669 10.19 -14.73 -32.57
C ALA A 669 10.93 -14.42 -33.89
N LEU A 670 10.34 -13.51 -34.67
CA LEU A 670 10.86 -13.03 -35.94
C LEU A 670 11.86 -11.88 -35.74
N CYS A 671 13.13 -12.14 -36.05
CA CYS A 671 14.16 -11.14 -36.32
C CYS A 671 13.89 -10.38 -37.63
N GLU A 672 13.36 -9.17 -37.56
CA GLU A 672 13.19 -8.26 -38.69
C GLU A 672 14.29 -7.20 -38.66
N ALA A 673 15.21 -7.23 -39.62
CA ALA A 673 16.31 -6.27 -39.69
C ALA A 673 15.92 -5.06 -40.54
N ALA A 674 15.94 -3.88 -39.94
CA ALA A 674 15.52 -2.65 -40.59
C ALA A 674 16.70 -1.85 -41.17
N ILE A 675 16.53 -1.38 -42.40
CA ILE A 675 17.36 -0.36 -43.03
C ILE A 675 16.61 0.97 -42.97
N CYS A 676 17.17 1.96 -42.29
CA CYS A 676 16.61 3.32 -42.29
C CYS A 676 16.82 3.97 -43.65
N TYR A 677 15.76 4.50 -44.25
CA TYR A 677 15.80 5.21 -45.53
C TYR A 677 16.05 6.71 -45.33
N THR A 678 16.98 7.27 -46.09
CA THR A 678 17.26 8.72 -46.14
C THR A 678 17.68 9.11 -47.55
N GLY A 679 17.57 10.40 -47.88
CA GLY A 679 17.87 10.86 -49.22
C GLY A 679 16.85 10.46 -50.26
N ASP A 680 17.28 10.42 -51.51
CA ASP A 680 16.42 10.09 -52.64
C ASP A 680 17.23 9.28 -53.66
N ILE A 681 16.87 8.00 -53.84
CA ILE A 681 17.56 7.12 -54.79
C ILE A 681 17.32 7.50 -56.27
N LEU A 682 16.43 8.45 -56.52
CA LEU A 682 16.16 9.00 -57.84
C LEU A 682 16.95 10.28 -58.12
N ASP A 683 17.55 10.89 -57.10
CA ASP A 683 18.38 12.08 -57.25
C ASP A 683 19.79 11.69 -57.73
N PRO A 684 20.20 12.05 -58.96
CA PRO A 684 21.51 11.69 -59.49
C PRO A 684 22.67 12.42 -58.78
N ASP A 685 22.40 13.55 -58.12
CA ASP A 685 23.43 14.38 -57.48
C ASP A 685 23.69 13.96 -56.02
N ARG A 686 22.76 13.23 -55.39
CA ARG A 686 22.90 12.73 -54.01
C ARG A 686 23.24 11.25 -53.95
N THR A 687 24.46 10.92 -54.36
CA THR A 687 24.91 9.51 -54.56
C THR A 687 25.30 8.74 -53.29
N LYS A 688 25.41 9.40 -52.13
CA LYS A 688 25.84 8.75 -50.86
C LYS A 688 24.94 7.61 -50.43
N TYR A 689 23.63 7.77 -50.61
CA TYR A 689 22.59 6.80 -50.24
C TYR A 689 21.91 6.26 -51.50
N SER A 690 22.70 5.67 -52.40
CA SER A 690 22.24 5.13 -53.68
C SER A 690 21.43 3.83 -53.53
N LEU A 691 20.82 3.37 -54.63
CA LEU A 691 20.16 2.05 -54.65
C LEU A 691 21.10 0.91 -54.25
N ASP A 692 22.36 0.95 -54.70
CA ASP A 692 23.39 -0.05 -54.38
C ASP A 692 23.72 -0.08 -52.89
N TYR A 693 23.67 1.07 -52.21
CA TYR A 693 23.84 1.13 -50.76
C TYR A 693 22.77 0.30 -50.05
N TYR A 694 21.50 0.47 -50.41
CA TYR A 694 20.38 -0.27 -49.81
C TYR A 694 20.43 -1.76 -50.12
N VAL A 695 20.66 -2.13 -51.39
CA VAL A 695 20.82 -3.55 -51.80
C VAL A 695 22.01 -4.20 -51.10
N GLY A 696 23.13 -3.49 -50.99
CA GLY A 696 24.33 -3.98 -50.32
C GLY A 696 24.13 -4.22 -48.82
N LEU A 697 23.33 -3.38 -48.15
CA LEU A 697 22.94 -3.61 -46.75
C LEU A 697 21.99 -4.79 -46.60
N ALA A 698 20.99 -4.92 -47.48
CA ALA A 698 20.03 -6.01 -47.45
C ALA A 698 20.73 -7.39 -47.51
N LYS A 699 21.65 -7.57 -48.47
CA LYS A 699 22.46 -8.80 -48.59
C LYS A 699 23.32 -9.10 -47.36
N LYS A 700 23.79 -8.07 -46.65
CA LYS A 700 24.56 -8.24 -45.41
C LYS A 700 23.66 -8.66 -44.25
N LEU A 701 22.48 -8.06 -44.13
CA LEU A 701 21.50 -8.37 -43.09
C LEU A 701 20.92 -9.79 -43.25
N GLU A 702 20.69 -10.23 -44.48
CA GLU A 702 20.32 -11.61 -44.80
C GLU A 702 21.39 -12.60 -44.32
N LYS A 703 22.67 -12.34 -44.62
CA LYS A 703 23.80 -13.14 -44.11
C LYS A 703 23.94 -13.09 -42.59
N MET A 704 23.47 -12.03 -41.94
CA MET A 704 23.42 -11.91 -40.48
C MET A 704 22.23 -12.68 -39.86
N GLY A 705 21.43 -13.36 -40.67
CA GLY A 705 20.32 -14.21 -40.21
C GLY A 705 19.03 -13.45 -39.92
N ALA A 706 18.78 -12.33 -40.59
CA ALA A 706 17.46 -11.70 -40.58
C ALA A 706 16.42 -12.65 -41.21
N HIS A 707 15.21 -12.71 -40.64
CA HIS A 707 14.09 -13.44 -41.25
C HIS A 707 13.27 -12.54 -42.18
N LEU A 708 13.18 -11.24 -41.85
CA LEU A 708 12.52 -10.21 -42.65
C LEU A 708 13.45 -9.01 -42.82
N LEU A 709 13.28 -8.29 -43.93
CA LEU A 709 13.93 -7.02 -44.19
C LEU A 709 12.92 -5.88 -44.07
N ALA A 710 13.12 -4.98 -43.11
CA ALA A 710 12.35 -3.75 -43.03
C ALA A 710 13.03 -2.62 -43.80
N ILE A 711 12.26 -1.84 -44.55
CA ILE A 711 12.66 -0.51 -45.01
C ILE A 711 11.94 0.50 -44.13
N LYS A 712 12.69 1.11 -43.21
CA LYS A 712 12.18 2.10 -42.26
C LYS A 712 12.39 3.50 -42.81
N ASP A 713 11.39 4.01 -43.52
CA ASP A 713 11.31 5.40 -43.95
C ASP A 713 10.70 6.28 -42.85
N MET A 714 11.49 6.55 -41.81
CA MET A 714 11.07 7.23 -40.57
C MET A 714 10.59 8.68 -40.75
N ALA A 715 10.83 9.29 -41.91
CA ALA A 715 10.45 10.67 -42.20
C ALA A 715 9.42 10.80 -43.33
N GLY A 716 9.17 9.74 -44.12
CA GLY A 716 8.27 9.82 -45.26
C GLY A 716 8.94 10.36 -46.53
N LEU A 717 10.20 9.98 -46.76
CA LEU A 717 11.05 10.46 -47.84
C LEU A 717 10.97 9.58 -49.08
N CYS A 718 10.62 8.31 -48.94
CA CYS A 718 10.61 7.35 -50.04
C CYS A 718 9.41 7.64 -50.95
N LYS A 719 9.63 8.45 -51.99
CA LYS A 719 8.61 8.85 -52.97
C LYS A 719 8.01 7.63 -53.67
N PRO A 720 6.80 7.71 -54.24
CA PRO A 720 6.15 6.52 -54.83
C PRO A 720 6.98 5.76 -55.87
N TYR A 721 7.59 6.46 -56.83
CA TYR A 721 8.45 5.84 -57.83
C TYR A 721 9.79 5.34 -57.26
N ALA A 722 10.28 5.96 -56.18
CA ALA A 722 11.46 5.47 -55.46
C ALA A 722 11.13 4.17 -54.71
N ALA A 723 9.95 4.09 -54.09
CA ALA A 723 9.47 2.89 -53.41
C ALA A 723 9.31 1.72 -54.38
N GLU A 724 8.72 1.94 -55.56
CA GLU A 724 8.64 0.94 -56.63
C GLU A 724 10.03 0.41 -57.01
N ARG A 725 10.96 1.32 -57.34
CA ARG A 725 12.32 0.96 -57.76
C ARG A 725 13.09 0.23 -56.67
N LEU A 726 12.99 0.70 -55.42
CA LEU A 726 13.67 0.12 -54.27
C LEU A 726 13.15 -1.28 -53.98
N VAL A 727 11.83 -1.46 -53.85
CA VAL A 727 11.22 -2.76 -53.53
C VAL A 727 11.47 -3.76 -54.64
N LYS A 728 11.37 -3.35 -55.91
CA LYS A 728 11.68 -4.21 -57.06
C LYS A 728 13.12 -4.72 -57.00
N ALA A 729 14.09 -3.83 -56.78
CA ALA A 729 15.50 -4.20 -56.70
C ALA A 729 15.76 -5.12 -55.50
N LEU A 730 15.25 -4.79 -54.32
CA LEU A 730 15.40 -5.63 -53.14
C LEU A 730 14.76 -7.02 -53.34
N ARG A 731 13.58 -7.11 -53.94
CA ARG A 731 12.94 -8.41 -54.22
C ARG A 731 13.77 -9.29 -55.15
N GLN A 732 14.54 -8.70 -56.06
CA GLN A 732 15.38 -9.42 -57.01
C GLN A 732 16.70 -9.89 -56.38
N GLU A 733 17.13 -9.24 -55.30
CA GLU A 733 18.48 -9.37 -54.75
C GLU A 733 18.53 -10.07 -53.38
N THR A 734 17.38 -10.33 -52.75
CA THR A 734 17.24 -11.10 -51.51
C THR A 734 15.95 -11.95 -51.51
N ASP A 735 16.00 -13.09 -50.83
CA ASP A 735 14.85 -13.97 -50.63
C ASP A 735 13.99 -13.57 -49.42
N LEU A 736 14.47 -12.64 -48.60
CA LEU A 736 13.75 -12.14 -47.43
C LEU A 736 12.44 -11.45 -47.83
N PRO A 737 11.34 -11.68 -47.09
CA PRO A 737 10.17 -10.82 -47.16
C PRO A 737 10.51 -9.37 -46.84
N ILE A 738 9.93 -8.45 -47.61
CA ILE A 738 10.16 -7.00 -47.47
C ILE A 738 8.97 -6.38 -46.73
N HIS A 739 9.27 -5.69 -45.63
CA HIS A 739 8.32 -4.95 -44.81
C HIS A 739 8.58 -3.44 -45.00
N PHE A 740 7.64 -2.70 -45.59
CA PHE A 740 7.80 -1.28 -45.85
C PHE A 740 7.07 -0.45 -44.80
N HIS A 741 7.83 0.41 -44.13
CA HIS A 741 7.36 1.31 -43.11
C HIS A 741 7.64 2.74 -43.56
N THR A 742 6.63 3.60 -43.59
CA THR A 742 6.76 5.01 -43.97
C THR A 742 5.83 5.89 -43.12
N HIS A 743 6.09 7.20 -43.08
CA HIS A 743 5.24 8.20 -42.43
C HIS A 743 4.62 9.10 -43.50
N ASP A 744 3.35 9.46 -43.37
CA ASP A 744 2.61 10.25 -44.36
C ASP A 744 2.87 11.77 -44.26
N SER A 745 4.08 12.16 -43.85
CA SER A 745 4.44 13.54 -43.54
C SER A 745 4.22 14.49 -44.72
N ALA A 746 4.37 13.98 -45.94
CA ALA A 746 4.16 14.70 -47.20
C ALA A 746 2.76 14.49 -47.80
N GLY A 747 1.92 13.62 -47.22
CA GLY A 747 0.55 13.35 -47.67
C GLY A 747 0.43 12.50 -48.94
N VAL A 748 1.50 11.84 -49.36
CA VAL A 748 1.54 11.02 -50.59
C VAL A 748 2.07 9.60 -50.36
N GLN A 749 2.24 9.17 -49.11
CA GLN A 749 2.93 7.92 -48.81
C GLN A 749 2.01 6.69 -48.90
N ALA A 750 0.69 6.86 -48.86
CA ALA A 750 -0.24 5.83 -49.30
C ALA A 750 0.05 5.42 -50.76
N ALA A 751 0.32 6.39 -51.65
CA ALA A 751 0.69 6.09 -53.04
C ALA A 751 2.04 5.36 -53.13
N ALA A 752 2.98 5.64 -52.21
CA ALA A 752 4.24 4.90 -52.14
C ALA A 752 4.05 3.45 -51.72
N VAL A 753 3.15 3.18 -50.75
CA VAL A 753 2.76 1.82 -50.38
C VAL A 753 2.11 1.09 -51.57
N LEU A 754 1.20 1.73 -52.29
CA LEU A 754 0.54 1.14 -53.46
C LEU A 754 1.55 0.80 -54.57
N LYS A 755 2.47 1.73 -54.89
CA LYS A 755 3.54 1.51 -55.88
C LYS A 755 4.53 0.42 -55.46
N ALA A 756 4.91 0.37 -54.19
CA ALA A 756 5.69 -0.72 -53.63
C ALA A 756 4.94 -2.06 -53.74
N THR A 757 3.62 -2.05 -53.51
CA THR A 757 2.75 -3.24 -53.61
C THR A 757 2.67 -3.78 -55.03
N GLU A 758 2.61 -2.91 -56.03
CA GLU A 758 2.73 -3.28 -57.46
C GLU A 758 4.09 -3.91 -57.78
N ALA A 759 5.17 -3.42 -57.15
CA ALA A 759 6.52 -4.01 -57.23
C ALA A 759 6.69 -5.30 -56.39
N GLY A 760 5.63 -5.75 -55.73
CA GLY A 760 5.58 -6.97 -54.94
C GLY A 760 5.88 -6.78 -53.44
N LEU A 761 5.70 -5.62 -52.83
CA LEU A 761 5.91 -5.48 -51.38
C LEU A 761 5.19 -6.56 -50.55
N ASP A 762 5.84 -7.24 -49.62
CA ASP A 762 5.21 -8.34 -48.88
C ASP A 762 4.32 -7.82 -47.73
N ILE A 763 4.80 -6.84 -46.95
CA ILE A 763 4.08 -6.27 -45.79
C ILE A 763 4.19 -4.73 -45.79
N ALA A 764 3.12 -4.02 -45.42
CA ALA A 764 3.12 -2.57 -45.21
C ALA A 764 2.65 -2.20 -43.79
N ASP A 765 3.27 -1.19 -43.19
CA ASP A 765 2.73 -0.53 -41.99
C ASP A 765 1.69 0.53 -42.37
N ALA A 766 0.57 0.54 -41.66
CA ALA A 766 -0.48 1.56 -41.74
C ALA A 766 -1.10 1.81 -40.35
N ALA A 767 -1.87 2.89 -40.19
CA ALA A 767 -2.58 3.20 -38.94
C ALA A 767 -4.09 3.37 -39.17
N SER A 768 -4.89 3.14 -38.13
CA SER A 768 -6.33 3.43 -38.12
C SER A 768 -6.59 4.89 -38.53
N GLY A 769 -7.62 5.14 -39.35
CA GLY A 769 -7.93 6.46 -39.92
C GLY A 769 -7.75 7.65 -38.96
N PRO A 770 -8.41 7.66 -37.79
CA PRO A 770 -8.31 8.75 -36.81
C PRO A 770 -6.95 8.92 -36.15
N LEU A 771 -6.02 8.00 -36.34
CA LEU A 771 -4.63 8.09 -35.86
C LEU A 771 -3.63 7.97 -37.02
N SER A 772 -4.05 8.19 -38.26
CA SER A 772 -3.22 8.16 -39.47
C SER A 772 -2.94 9.57 -40.03
N GLY A 773 -2.11 9.64 -41.07
CA GLY A 773 -1.82 10.87 -41.80
C GLY A 773 -0.85 11.81 -41.08
N MET A 774 -0.44 12.87 -41.77
CA MET A 774 0.57 13.82 -41.28
C MET A 774 1.83 13.06 -40.82
N THR A 775 2.33 13.31 -39.62
CA THR A 775 3.52 12.60 -39.12
C THR A 775 3.27 11.15 -38.74
N SER A 776 2.04 10.63 -38.80
CA SER A 776 1.73 9.21 -38.58
C SER A 776 1.93 8.37 -39.83
N GLN A 777 1.59 7.08 -39.78
CA GLN A 777 1.55 6.20 -40.95
C GLN A 777 0.42 6.58 -41.91
N PRO A 778 0.49 6.12 -43.17
CA PRO A 778 -0.64 6.18 -44.11
C PRO A 778 -1.91 5.52 -43.55
N ILE A 779 -3.05 5.98 -44.07
CA ILE A 779 -4.39 5.50 -43.69
C ILE A 779 -4.61 4.03 -44.06
N MET A 780 -4.88 3.19 -43.06
CA MET A 780 -5.02 1.74 -43.22
C MET A 780 -6.28 1.36 -44.00
N ASP A 781 -7.43 1.87 -43.57
CA ASP A 781 -8.73 1.64 -44.21
C ASP A 781 -8.73 2.11 -45.68
N GLY A 782 -8.12 3.26 -45.96
CA GLY A 782 -7.94 3.75 -47.34
C GLY A 782 -7.03 2.87 -48.20
N ILE A 783 -5.91 2.36 -47.67
CA ILE A 783 -5.04 1.42 -48.42
C ILE A 783 -5.77 0.10 -48.69
N VAL A 784 -6.46 -0.43 -47.68
CA VAL A 784 -7.21 -1.68 -47.78
C VAL A 784 -8.31 -1.57 -48.84
N GLU A 785 -9.11 -0.50 -48.81
CA GLU A 785 -10.17 -0.29 -49.79
C GLU A 785 -9.61 -0.02 -51.20
N ALA A 786 -8.49 0.72 -51.33
CA ALA A 786 -7.84 0.97 -52.61
C ALA A 786 -7.31 -0.32 -53.29
N LEU A 787 -6.97 -1.35 -52.50
CA LEU A 787 -6.54 -2.65 -53.00
C LEU A 787 -7.68 -3.66 -53.16
N ARG A 788 -8.88 -3.33 -52.68
CA ARG A 788 -10.05 -4.21 -52.80
C ARG A 788 -10.37 -4.49 -54.26
N PHE A 789 -10.70 -5.75 -54.56
CA PHE A 789 -10.95 -6.22 -55.93
C PHE A 789 -9.74 -6.15 -56.88
N THR A 790 -8.53 -5.90 -56.36
CA THR A 790 -7.28 -6.03 -57.12
C THR A 790 -6.62 -7.39 -56.86
N LYS A 791 -5.54 -7.70 -57.61
CA LYS A 791 -4.74 -8.93 -57.38
C LYS A 791 -4.00 -8.94 -56.04
N ARG A 792 -3.94 -7.78 -55.36
CA ARG A 792 -3.19 -7.54 -54.12
C ARG A 792 -4.12 -7.23 -52.94
N ASP A 793 -5.42 -7.49 -53.09
CA ASP A 793 -6.44 -7.36 -52.04
C ASP A 793 -5.95 -7.98 -50.72
N THR A 794 -6.04 -7.23 -49.63
CA THR A 794 -5.50 -7.59 -48.31
C THR A 794 -6.35 -8.66 -47.62
N GLY A 795 -7.63 -8.78 -47.97
CA GLY A 795 -8.59 -9.65 -47.29
C GLY A 795 -8.96 -9.21 -45.86
N LEU A 796 -8.65 -7.96 -45.47
CA LEU A 796 -9.11 -7.38 -44.21
C LEU A 796 -10.58 -6.95 -44.31
N ASP A 797 -11.32 -7.08 -43.21
CA ASP A 797 -12.73 -6.72 -43.12
C ASP A 797 -12.88 -5.19 -42.98
N GLY A 798 -13.31 -4.51 -44.04
CA GLY A 798 -13.49 -3.06 -44.04
C GLY A 798 -14.50 -2.56 -42.99
N GLU A 799 -15.54 -3.33 -42.65
CA GLU A 799 -16.50 -2.94 -41.60
C GLU A 799 -15.82 -2.98 -40.22
N ALA A 800 -14.99 -4.00 -39.98
CA ALA A 800 -14.21 -4.10 -38.75
C ALA A 800 -13.22 -2.94 -38.60
N LEU A 801 -12.55 -2.56 -39.69
CA LEU A 801 -11.62 -1.43 -39.69
C LEU A 801 -12.35 -0.11 -39.40
N GLN A 802 -13.55 0.07 -39.94
CA GLN A 802 -14.40 1.22 -39.65
C GLN A 802 -14.82 1.28 -38.18
N GLN A 803 -15.23 0.16 -37.59
CA GLN A 803 -15.56 0.08 -36.16
C GLN A 803 -14.35 0.38 -35.25
N ILE A 804 -13.16 -0.09 -35.65
CA ILE A 804 -11.90 0.25 -34.98
C ILE A 804 -11.60 1.75 -35.10
N ALA A 805 -11.84 2.34 -36.27
CA ALA A 805 -11.69 3.77 -36.49
C ALA A 805 -12.65 4.58 -35.58
N GLU A 806 -13.94 4.28 -35.59
CA GLU A 806 -14.95 4.96 -34.74
C GLU A 806 -14.56 4.94 -33.25
N TYR A 807 -14.04 3.82 -32.76
CA TYR A 807 -13.50 3.73 -31.40
C TYR A 807 -12.33 4.70 -31.18
N TRP A 808 -11.33 4.67 -32.08
CA TRP A 808 -10.13 5.50 -31.92
C TRP A 808 -10.40 6.99 -32.12
N GLU A 809 -11.40 7.36 -32.93
CA GLU A 809 -11.87 8.74 -33.05
C GLU A 809 -12.36 9.26 -31.71
N ALA A 810 -13.31 8.57 -31.08
CA ALA A 810 -13.84 8.96 -29.78
C ALA A 810 -12.81 8.87 -28.64
N ALA A 811 -11.89 7.89 -28.68
CA ALA A 811 -10.81 7.79 -27.69
C ALA A 811 -9.79 8.93 -27.82
N ARG A 812 -9.53 9.43 -29.04
CA ARG A 812 -8.57 10.52 -29.30
C ARG A 812 -8.99 11.83 -28.63
N ASP A 813 -10.30 12.06 -28.44
CA ASP A 813 -10.83 13.24 -27.73
C ASP A 813 -10.26 13.38 -26.31
N PHE A 814 -9.96 12.27 -25.62
CA PHE A 814 -9.35 12.32 -24.29
C PHE A 814 -7.94 12.93 -24.29
N TYR A 815 -7.26 12.90 -25.43
CA TYR A 815 -5.84 13.24 -25.59
C TYR A 815 -5.61 14.60 -26.24
N GLN A 816 -6.64 15.45 -26.35
CA GLN A 816 -6.55 16.79 -26.94
C GLN A 816 -5.34 17.63 -26.47
N PRO A 817 -4.93 17.65 -25.18
CA PRO A 817 -3.75 18.40 -24.73
C PRO A 817 -2.43 17.97 -25.37
N PHE A 818 -2.38 16.78 -25.99
CA PHE A 818 -1.16 16.19 -26.55
C PHE A 818 -1.07 16.29 -28.07
N GLU A 819 -2.05 16.93 -28.71
CA GLU A 819 -2.03 17.15 -30.16
C GLU A 819 -0.82 17.96 -30.60
N ALA A 820 -0.12 17.47 -31.63
CA ALA A 820 1.09 18.09 -32.16
C ALA A 820 0.89 19.46 -32.85
N GLY A 821 -0.35 19.93 -32.97
CA GLY A 821 -0.71 21.23 -33.55
C GLY A 821 -0.48 21.35 -35.06
N MET A 822 -0.19 20.24 -35.75
CA MET A 822 -0.10 20.19 -37.21
C MET A 822 -1.51 20.12 -37.80
N ARG A 823 -1.79 20.96 -38.80
CA ARG A 823 -3.09 21.02 -39.47
C ARG A 823 -3.14 20.28 -40.81
N ALA A 824 -1.98 20.00 -41.40
CA ALA A 824 -1.85 19.38 -42.71
C ALA A 824 -0.46 18.76 -42.88
N ALA A 825 -0.34 17.88 -43.87
CA ALA A 825 0.94 17.38 -44.35
C ALA A 825 1.80 18.50 -44.97
N SER A 826 3.13 18.31 -45.02
CA SER A 826 4.07 19.27 -45.60
C SER A 826 5.17 18.59 -46.43
N ALA A 827 5.33 19.05 -47.66
CA ALA A 827 6.41 18.62 -48.55
C ALA A 827 7.80 19.15 -48.11
N ASP A 828 7.87 20.08 -47.14
CA ASP A 828 9.15 20.56 -46.59
C ASP A 828 9.98 19.42 -45.99
N VAL A 829 9.34 18.31 -45.61
CA VAL A 829 10.01 17.10 -45.11
C VAL A 829 11.06 16.57 -46.07
N TYR A 830 10.90 16.75 -47.40
CA TYR A 830 11.91 16.34 -48.38
C TYR A 830 13.18 17.20 -48.35
N ARG A 831 13.16 18.35 -47.67
CA ARG A 831 14.33 19.23 -47.49
C ARG A 831 15.01 18.95 -46.15
N HIS A 832 14.28 19.11 -45.05
CA HIS A 832 14.84 19.00 -43.71
C HIS A 832 14.94 17.54 -43.22
N GLU A 833 14.17 16.62 -43.79
CA GLU A 833 14.25 15.18 -43.50
C GLU A 833 14.10 14.86 -42.00
N MET A 834 13.23 15.61 -41.30
CA MET A 834 12.93 15.36 -39.89
C MET A 834 11.94 14.20 -39.79
N PRO A 835 12.22 13.18 -38.97
CA PRO A 835 11.23 12.15 -38.65
C PRO A 835 9.97 12.71 -37.99
N GLY A 836 8.87 11.97 -38.07
CA GLY A 836 7.59 12.38 -37.47
C GLY A 836 7.71 12.79 -36.00
N GLY A 837 8.17 11.87 -35.14
CA GLY A 837 8.35 12.16 -33.72
C GLY A 837 9.37 13.28 -33.41
N GLN A 838 10.41 13.45 -34.23
CA GLN A 838 11.36 14.56 -34.07
C GLN A 838 10.70 15.90 -34.40
N THR A 839 9.84 15.94 -35.41
CA THR A 839 9.12 17.16 -35.82
C THR A 839 8.23 17.67 -34.69
N THR A 840 7.43 16.79 -34.09
CA THR A 840 6.56 17.12 -32.95
C THR A 840 7.38 17.60 -31.74
N ASN A 841 8.43 16.86 -31.36
CA ASN A 841 9.26 17.22 -30.20
C ASN A 841 10.02 18.54 -30.41
N LEU A 842 10.61 18.75 -31.58
CA LEU A 842 11.40 19.95 -31.87
C LEU A 842 10.53 21.21 -31.93
N ARG A 843 9.27 21.09 -32.37
CA ARG A 843 8.30 22.19 -32.28
C ARG A 843 8.00 22.59 -30.85
N GLN A 844 7.75 21.61 -29.98
CA GLN A 844 7.52 21.88 -28.55
C GLN A 844 8.75 22.52 -27.90
N GLN A 845 9.96 22.02 -28.20
CA GLN A 845 11.21 22.61 -27.71
C GLN A 845 11.38 24.05 -28.21
N ALA A 846 11.17 24.31 -29.50
CA ALA A 846 11.23 25.65 -30.07
C ALA A 846 10.23 26.60 -29.40
N ALA A 847 9.00 26.13 -29.13
CA ALA A 847 8.00 26.92 -28.40
C ALA A 847 8.44 27.25 -26.98
N SER A 848 8.97 26.27 -26.23
CA SER A 848 9.48 26.49 -24.87
C SER A 848 10.65 27.48 -24.79
N LEU A 849 11.42 27.63 -25.88
CA LEU A 849 12.53 28.59 -26.01
C LEU A 849 12.10 29.94 -26.61
N GLY A 850 10.79 30.16 -26.85
CA GLY A 850 10.29 31.39 -27.49
C GLY A 850 10.63 31.51 -28.99
N LEU A 851 11.02 30.42 -29.64
CA LEU A 851 11.42 30.36 -31.05
C LEU A 851 10.33 29.81 -31.98
N ALA A 852 9.09 29.63 -31.50
CA ALA A 852 7.99 29.09 -32.29
C ALA A 852 7.74 29.86 -33.60
N SER A 853 7.82 31.20 -33.57
CA SER A 853 7.65 32.06 -34.75
C SER A 853 8.78 31.92 -35.78
N ARG A 854 9.93 31.35 -35.39
CA ARG A 854 11.12 31.12 -36.23
C ARG A 854 11.23 29.68 -36.72
N TRP A 855 10.13 28.92 -36.73
CA TRP A 855 10.12 27.50 -37.14
C TRP A 855 10.76 27.25 -38.51
N HIS A 856 10.51 28.11 -39.49
CA HIS A 856 11.11 27.97 -40.82
C HIS A 856 12.65 28.13 -40.81
N GLU A 857 13.20 28.97 -39.94
CA GLU A 857 14.65 29.09 -39.75
C GLU A 857 15.22 27.83 -39.12
N ILE A 858 14.52 27.23 -38.15
CA ILE A 858 14.91 25.97 -37.52
C ILE A 858 14.93 24.83 -38.54
N CYS A 859 13.92 24.74 -39.41
CA CYS A 859 13.90 23.74 -40.49
C CYS A 859 15.11 23.85 -41.43
N ARG A 860 15.48 25.08 -41.83
CA ARG A 860 16.68 25.32 -42.66
C ARG A 860 17.96 24.99 -41.89
N ALA A 861 18.08 25.44 -40.64
CA ALA A 861 19.23 25.13 -39.80
C ALA A 861 19.41 23.62 -39.57
N TYR A 862 18.32 22.85 -39.53
CA TYR A 862 18.35 21.40 -39.44
C TYR A 862 18.89 20.73 -40.72
N GLU A 863 18.46 21.22 -41.90
CA GLU A 863 19.02 20.81 -43.20
C GLU A 863 20.52 21.12 -43.29
N ASP A 864 20.92 22.34 -42.92
CA ASP A 864 22.31 22.79 -42.96
C ASP A 864 23.19 22.03 -41.95
N ALA A 865 22.67 21.77 -40.75
CA ALA A 865 23.34 20.96 -39.73
C ALA A 865 23.58 19.53 -40.24
N ASN A 866 22.61 18.92 -40.93
CA ASN A 866 22.79 17.59 -41.53
C ASN A 866 23.90 17.61 -42.59
N ARG A 867 23.91 18.61 -43.48
CA ARG A 867 24.97 18.76 -44.50
C ARG A 867 26.34 18.94 -43.86
N LEU A 868 26.45 19.81 -42.86
CA LEU A 868 27.69 20.05 -42.11
C LEU A 868 28.24 18.76 -41.49
N LEU A 869 27.38 17.93 -40.91
CA LEU A 869 27.75 16.65 -40.30
C LEU A 869 28.05 15.54 -41.33
N GLY A 870 27.97 15.85 -42.63
CA GLY A 870 28.35 14.95 -43.72
C GLY A 870 27.20 14.11 -44.25
N ASP A 871 25.95 14.60 -44.16
CA ASP A 871 24.71 13.93 -44.58
C ASP A 871 24.52 12.57 -43.87
N VAL A 872 23.96 12.59 -42.67
CA VAL A 872 23.78 11.40 -41.84
C VAL A 872 22.32 10.92 -41.84
N ILE A 873 22.11 9.67 -41.42
CA ILE A 873 20.77 9.13 -41.18
C ILE A 873 20.20 9.74 -39.90
N LYS A 874 18.93 10.13 -39.95
CA LYS A 874 18.28 10.96 -38.93
C LYS A 874 17.09 10.21 -38.36
N VAL A 875 17.31 9.49 -37.27
CA VAL A 875 16.28 8.79 -36.49
C VAL A 875 16.73 8.79 -35.03
N THR A 876 15.86 8.57 -34.05
CA THR A 876 16.27 8.66 -32.65
C THR A 876 17.44 7.70 -32.34
N PRO A 877 18.58 8.17 -31.79
CA PRO A 877 18.82 9.52 -31.26
C PRO A 877 19.64 10.48 -32.16
N SER A 878 20.06 10.09 -33.38
CA SER A 878 20.82 10.98 -34.29
C SER A 878 20.02 12.21 -34.74
N SER A 879 18.71 12.05 -34.99
CA SER A 879 17.80 13.16 -35.31
C SER A 879 17.71 14.22 -34.19
N LYS A 880 17.73 13.78 -32.92
CA LYS A 880 17.78 14.69 -31.77
C LYS A 880 19.06 15.51 -31.78
N ALA A 881 20.21 14.90 -31.99
CA ALA A 881 21.49 15.62 -32.03
C ALA A 881 21.50 16.72 -33.10
N ILE A 882 20.91 16.45 -34.27
CA ILE A 882 20.78 17.44 -35.35
C ILE A 882 19.77 18.53 -34.97
N GLY A 883 18.68 18.17 -34.31
CA GLY A 883 17.70 19.11 -33.76
C GLY A 883 18.31 20.06 -32.73
N ASP A 884 19.08 19.52 -31.78
CA ASP A 884 19.80 20.29 -30.76
C ASP A 884 20.80 21.25 -31.41
N LEU A 885 21.51 20.80 -32.46
CA LEU A 885 22.42 21.66 -33.23
C LEU A 885 21.66 22.77 -33.98
N ALA A 886 20.53 22.45 -34.60
CA ALA A 886 19.70 23.42 -35.30
C ALA A 886 19.15 24.50 -34.35
N LEU A 887 18.62 24.10 -33.19
CA LEU A 887 18.18 25.03 -32.15
C LEU A 887 19.34 25.88 -31.65
N TYR A 888 20.50 25.28 -31.40
CA TYR A 888 21.69 26.01 -30.96
C TYR A 888 22.09 27.08 -32.00
N LEU A 889 22.10 26.74 -33.29
CA LEU A 889 22.41 27.67 -34.37
C LEU A 889 21.43 28.85 -34.42
N VAL A 890 20.12 28.58 -34.40
CA VAL A 890 19.08 29.62 -34.46
C VAL A 890 19.06 30.50 -33.20
N THR A 891 19.22 29.89 -32.02
CA THR A 891 19.28 30.62 -30.74
C THR A 891 20.46 31.59 -30.70
N ASN A 892 21.60 31.19 -31.25
CA ASN A 892 22.82 32.01 -31.25
C ASN A 892 22.98 32.86 -32.52
N ASN A 893 21.99 32.86 -33.42
CA ASN A 893 22.05 33.54 -34.73
C ASN A 893 23.32 33.19 -35.54
N LEU A 894 23.68 31.90 -35.56
CA LEU A 894 24.85 31.36 -36.26
C LEU A 894 24.41 30.61 -37.52
N SER A 895 25.20 30.73 -38.60
CA SER A 895 25.10 29.81 -39.74
C SER A 895 25.86 28.51 -39.46
N ALA A 896 25.54 27.43 -40.18
CA ALA A 896 26.29 26.18 -40.05
C ALA A 896 27.77 26.35 -40.42
N ASP A 897 28.09 27.16 -41.44
CA ASP A 897 29.48 27.47 -41.82
C ASP A 897 30.26 28.19 -40.73
N ALA A 898 29.58 29.01 -39.91
CA ALA A 898 30.20 29.72 -38.79
C ALA A 898 30.84 28.75 -37.78
N ILE A 899 30.39 27.49 -37.70
CA ILE A 899 31.02 26.48 -36.83
C ILE A 899 32.49 26.26 -37.21
N LEU A 900 32.81 26.28 -38.51
CA LEU A 900 34.16 26.04 -39.01
C LEU A 900 34.98 27.32 -39.19
N THR A 901 34.33 28.47 -39.44
CA THR A 901 35.01 29.73 -39.75
C THR A 901 35.13 30.69 -38.56
N SER A 902 34.29 30.54 -37.53
CA SER A 902 34.33 31.42 -36.35
C SER A 902 35.58 31.15 -35.50
N GLU A 903 36.27 32.23 -35.11
CA GLU A 903 37.36 32.21 -34.13
C GLU A 903 36.86 32.08 -32.68
N ARG A 904 35.56 32.29 -32.43
CA ARG A 904 34.94 32.13 -31.10
C ARG A 904 34.94 30.66 -30.66
N GLU A 905 35.16 30.41 -29.37
CA GLU A 905 34.94 29.08 -28.79
C GLU A 905 33.44 28.80 -28.61
N LEU A 906 32.94 27.73 -29.22
CA LEU A 906 31.50 27.37 -29.25
C LEU A 906 31.22 26.14 -28.39
N ALA A 907 30.34 26.26 -27.40
CA ALA A 907 29.91 25.13 -26.58
C ALA A 907 28.80 24.34 -27.29
N PHE A 908 29.15 23.20 -27.88
CA PHE A 908 28.20 22.34 -28.58
C PHE A 908 27.31 21.55 -27.60
N PRO A 909 26.05 21.25 -27.96
CA PRO A 909 25.20 20.34 -27.20
C PRO A 909 25.85 18.95 -27.03
N ASP A 910 25.68 18.34 -25.86
CA ASP A 910 26.30 17.04 -25.53
C ASP A 910 25.89 15.93 -26.50
N SER A 911 24.65 15.95 -27.00
CA SER A 911 24.14 15.00 -28.00
C SER A 911 24.92 15.05 -29.31
N VAL A 912 25.35 16.25 -29.72
CA VAL A 912 26.17 16.48 -30.92
C VAL A 912 27.58 15.95 -30.68
N VAL A 913 28.15 16.26 -29.52
CA VAL A 913 29.48 15.77 -29.12
C VAL A 913 29.48 14.24 -29.07
N GLU A 914 28.46 13.62 -28.47
CA GLU A 914 28.32 12.17 -28.37
C GLU A 914 28.18 11.49 -29.74
N LEU A 915 27.33 12.04 -30.63
CA LEU A 915 27.19 11.55 -32.00
C LEU A 915 28.54 11.59 -32.73
N VAL A 916 29.22 12.73 -32.72
CA VAL A 916 30.49 12.95 -33.43
C VAL A 916 31.66 12.18 -32.80
N ALA A 917 31.60 11.93 -31.50
CA ALA A 917 32.56 11.09 -30.78
C ALA A 917 32.41 9.60 -31.11
N GLY A 918 31.33 9.19 -31.81
CA GLY A 918 31.05 7.79 -32.14
C GLY A 918 30.33 7.04 -31.02
N GLY A 919 29.69 7.75 -30.08
CA GLY A 919 28.88 7.15 -29.01
C GLY A 919 27.65 6.40 -29.51
N LEU A 920 27.14 6.77 -30.70
CA LEU A 920 25.99 6.14 -31.34
C LEU A 920 26.36 5.10 -32.40
N GLY A 921 27.66 4.85 -32.62
CA GLY A 921 28.16 4.04 -33.74
C GLY A 921 28.85 4.89 -34.79
N GLN A 922 29.01 4.35 -36.00
CA GLN A 922 29.77 4.98 -37.08
C GLN A 922 28.85 5.28 -38.27
N PRO A 923 28.78 6.53 -38.76
CA PRO A 923 27.98 6.86 -39.94
C PRO A 923 28.65 6.32 -41.21
N HIS A 924 27.85 6.03 -42.23
CA HIS A 924 28.37 5.69 -43.55
C HIS A 924 29.23 6.84 -44.10
N GLY A 925 30.46 6.54 -44.52
CA GLY A 925 31.44 7.54 -44.98
C GLY A 925 32.17 8.32 -43.88
N GLY A 926 31.80 8.15 -42.60
CA GLY A 926 32.39 8.89 -41.47
C GLY A 926 31.95 10.36 -41.38
N PHE A 927 32.36 11.05 -40.31
CA PHE A 927 32.17 12.50 -40.17
C PHE A 927 33.30 13.28 -40.88
N PRO A 928 33.01 14.47 -41.46
CA PRO A 928 34.04 15.32 -42.04
C PRO A 928 35.17 15.63 -41.04
N PRO A 929 36.47 15.44 -41.38
CA PRO A 929 37.56 15.53 -40.42
C PRO A 929 37.66 16.88 -39.68
N LYS A 930 37.45 17.99 -40.41
CA LYS A 930 37.47 19.35 -39.84
C LYS A 930 36.35 19.56 -38.82
N VAL A 931 35.15 19.09 -39.13
CA VAL A 931 33.97 19.17 -38.25
C VAL A 931 34.19 18.34 -36.99
N ARG A 932 34.69 17.10 -37.15
CA ARG A 932 35.02 16.23 -36.01
C ARG A 932 36.06 16.85 -35.09
N GLN A 933 37.13 17.41 -35.64
CA GLN A 933 38.17 18.07 -34.85
C GLN A 933 37.62 19.29 -34.08
N ARG A 934 36.80 20.10 -34.74
CA ARG A 934 36.20 21.31 -34.14
C ARG A 934 35.25 20.99 -32.99
N ILE A 935 34.38 19.99 -33.16
CA ILE A 935 33.38 19.61 -32.14
C ILE A 935 34.03 18.86 -30.97
N LEU A 936 34.99 17.97 -31.22
CA LEU A 936 35.58 17.14 -30.16
C LEU A 936 36.65 17.85 -29.32
N ARG A 937 37.20 18.97 -29.76
CA ARG A 937 38.16 19.78 -28.97
C ARG A 937 39.31 18.95 -28.35
N GLY A 938 39.87 18.02 -29.12
CA GLY A 938 40.95 17.13 -28.67
C GLY A 938 40.50 15.85 -27.96
N GLN A 939 39.20 15.65 -27.68
CA GLN A 939 38.67 14.36 -27.24
C GLN A 939 38.90 13.28 -28.30
N LYS A 940 39.31 12.08 -27.87
CA LYS A 940 39.58 10.96 -28.76
C LYS A 940 38.27 10.35 -29.26
N PRO A 941 38.07 10.20 -30.59
CA PRO A 941 36.91 9.48 -31.13
C PRO A 941 36.88 8.02 -30.66
N LYS A 942 35.70 7.53 -30.30
CA LYS A 942 35.43 6.11 -30.03
C LYS A 942 35.47 5.34 -31.36
N ARG A 943 36.22 4.24 -31.39
CA ARG A 943 36.31 3.33 -32.55
C ARG A 943 35.54 2.05 -32.27
N GLY A 944 34.91 1.50 -33.31
CA GLY A 944 34.17 0.24 -33.20
C GLY A 944 32.79 0.39 -32.58
N ARG A 945 32.25 -0.72 -32.04
CA ARG A 945 30.91 -0.81 -31.47
C ARG A 945 30.92 -0.31 -30.01
N PRO A 946 30.13 0.72 -29.64
CA PRO A 946 30.15 1.30 -28.28
C PRO A 946 29.95 0.27 -27.16
N GLY A 947 29.05 -0.71 -27.34
CA GLY A 947 28.74 -1.72 -26.32
C GLY A 947 29.76 -2.86 -26.19
N ALA A 948 30.72 -2.98 -27.11
CA ALA A 948 31.65 -4.13 -27.11
C ALA A 948 32.67 -4.11 -25.96
N GLY A 949 32.99 -2.94 -25.43
CA GLY A 949 33.96 -2.77 -24.34
C GLY A 949 33.34 -2.68 -22.94
N LEU A 950 32.01 -2.78 -22.81
CA LEU A 950 31.34 -2.68 -21.52
C LEU A 950 31.40 -4.01 -20.76
N PRO A 951 31.71 -4.02 -19.45
CA PRO A 951 31.65 -5.22 -18.64
C PRO A 951 30.21 -5.75 -18.59
N ALA A 952 30.07 -7.08 -18.48
CA ALA A 952 28.75 -7.69 -18.32
C ALA A 952 28.09 -7.21 -17.02
N ALA A 953 26.80 -6.88 -17.08
CA ALA A 953 26.05 -6.50 -15.89
C ALA A 953 25.75 -7.74 -15.02
N ASP A 954 25.93 -7.65 -13.70
CA ASP A 954 25.53 -8.70 -12.76
C ASP A 954 24.03 -8.57 -12.42
N LEU A 955 23.21 -9.30 -13.16
CA LEU A 955 21.74 -9.27 -13.00
C LEU A 955 21.29 -9.80 -11.63
N LYS A 956 22.07 -10.66 -10.96
CA LYS A 956 21.72 -11.20 -9.64
C LYS A 956 21.98 -10.16 -8.56
N ALA A 957 23.13 -9.49 -8.63
CA ALA A 957 23.46 -8.40 -7.71
C ALA A 957 22.42 -7.26 -7.83
N VAL A 958 22.10 -6.83 -9.05
CA VAL A 958 21.08 -5.80 -9.29
C VAL A 958 19.71 -6.23 -8.73
N ARG A 959 19.34 -7.50 -8.88
CA ARG A 959 18.08 -8.01 -8.32
C ARG A 959 18.06 -7.96 -6.80
N ALA A 960 19.16 -8.30 -6.13
CA ALA A 960 19.24 -8.27 -4.67
C ALA A 960 19.07 -6.83 -4.17
N THR A 961 19.90 -5.90 -4.68
CA THR A 961 19.81 -4.47 -4.35
C THR A 961 18.41 -3.90 -4.60
N LEU A 962 17.83 -4.20 -5.77
CA LEU A 962 16.50 -3.69 -6.10
C LEU A 962 15.39 -4.32 -5.24
N SER A 963 15.56 -5.55 -4.76
CA SER A 963 14.57 -6.16 -3.86
C SER A 963 14.54 -5.46 -2.50
N ASP A 964 15.73 -5.07 -2.01
CA ASP A 964 15.87 -4.32 -0.76
C ASP A 964 15.26 -2.91 -0.91
N GLU A 965 15.55 -2.21 -2.01
CA GLU A 965 15.00 -0.88 -2.31
C GLU A 965 13.47 -0.89 -2.47
N LEU A 966 12.91 -1.94 -3.08
CA LEU A 966 11.45 -2.06 -3.29
C LEU A 966 10.70 -2.59 -2.06
N GLY A 967 11.39 -3.11 -1.04
CA GLY A 967 10.75 -3.81 0.08
C GLY A 967 9.97 -5.07 -0.32
N ARG A 968 10.19 -5.59 -1.54
CA ARG A 968 9.58 -6.79 -2.10
C ARG A 968 10.56 -7.50 -3.04
N PRO A 969 10.41 -8.82 -3.27
CA PRO A 969 11.23 -9.50 -4.27
C PRO A 969 11.11 -8.84 -5.66
N ALA A 970 12.21 -8.34 -6.19
CA ALA A 970 12.26 -7.76 -7.53
C ALA A 970 12.07 -8.87 -8.57
N SER A 971 11.15 -8.64 -9.51
CA SER A 971 10.94 -9.50 -10.68
C SER A 971 12.05 -9.26 -11.71
N ARG A 972 12.16 -10.18 -12.69
CA ARG A 972 13.08 -9.99 -13.81
C ARG A 972 12.76 -8.74 -14.64
N ARG A 973 11.47 -8.39 -14.73
CA ARG A 973 10.98 -7.21 -15.46
C ARG A 973 11.32 -5.92 -14.72
N ASP A 974 11.26 -5.92 -13.39
CA ASP A 974 11.74 -4.81 -12.56
C ASP A 974 13.22 -4.55 -12.82
N VAL A 975 14.05 -5.61 -12.77
CA VAL A 975 15.50 -5.52 -13.02
C VAL A 975 15.80 -4.97 -14.41
N LEU A 976 15.12 -5.46 -15.45
CA LEU A 976 15.34 -4.98 -16.82
C LEU A 976 14.86 -3.54 -17.02
N SER A 977 13.74 -3.15 -16.40
CA SER A 977 13.21 -1.78 -16.47
C SER A 977 14.14 -0.81 -15.75
N HIS A 978 14.62 -1.18 -14.55
CA HIS A 978 15.63 -0.44 -13.80
C HIS A 978 16.93 -0.30 -14.60
N LEU A 979 17.46 -1.39 -15.18
CA LEU A 979 18.69 -1.31 -15.98
C LEU A 979 18.56 -0.40 -17.20
N MET A 980 17.40 -0.39 -17.85
CA MET A 980 17.15 0.49 -18.99
C MET A 980 16.95 1.95 -18.56
N PHE A 981 16.22 2.17 -17.47
CA PHE A 981 15.82 3.49 -16.98
C PHE A 981 15.82 3.60 -15.43
N PRO A 982 16.99 3.68 -14.76
CA PRO A 982 17.07 3.57 -13.29
C PRO A 982 16.23 4.61 -12.56
N LYS A 983 16.39 5.89 -12.94
CA LYS A 983 15.66 7.02 -12.34
C LYS A 983 14.15 6.94 -12.62
N VAL A 984 13.76 6.58 -13.85
CA VAL A 984 12.35 6.51 -14.24
C VAL A 984 11.64 5.39 -13.51
N PHE A 985 12.29 4.23 -13.41
CA PHE A 985 11.75 3.09 -12.69
C PHE A 985 11.60 3.39 -11.20
N ALA A 986 12.58 4.04 -10.57
CA ALA A 986 12.49 4.47 -9.18
C ALA A 986 11.32 5.46 -8.96
N GLU A 987 11.19 6.48 -9.82
CA GLU A 987 10.07 7.43 -9.76
C GLU A 987 8.70 6.79 -10.03
N PHE A 988 8.65 5.78 -10.92
CA PHE A 988 7.45 4.99 -11.19
C PHE A 988 7.07 4.12 -9.99
N SER A 989 8.02 3.41 -9.38
CA SER A 989 7.78 2.60 -8.18
C SER A 989 7.29 3.47 -7.02
N ALA A 990 7.95 4.59 -6.76
CA ALA A 990 7.53 5.52 -5.70
C ALA A 990 6.12 6.08 -5.95
N HIS A 991 5.76 6.30 -7.21
CA HIS A 991 4.40 6.69 -7.59
C HIS A 991 3.39 5.56 -7.31
N GLU A 992 3.69 4.32 -7.70
CA GLU A 992 2.84 3.16 -7.42
C GLU A 992 2.67 2.92 -5.91
N ASP A 993 3.72 3.13 -5.12
CA ASP A 993 3.64 3.05 -3.66
C ASP A 993 2.73 4.12 -3.07
N ARG A 994 2.69 5.32 -3.65
CA ARG A 994 1.82 6.41 -3.19
C ARG A 994 0.37 6.27 -3.65
N TYR A 995 0.14 5.90 -4.91
CA TYR A 995 -1.18 5.99 -5.57
C TYR A 995 -1.76 4.65 -6.02
N SER A 996 -1.04 3.54 -5.83
CA SER A 996 -1.36 2.24 -6.41
C SER A 996 -1.32 2.27 -7.95
N ASP A 997 -1.92 1.27 -8.59
CA ASP A 997 -1.96 1.15 -10.04
C ASP A 997 -3.02 2.09 -10.62
N VAL A 998 -2.56 3.21 -11.19
CA VAL A 998 -3.41 4.22 -11.83
C VAL A 998 -3.76 3.88 -13.29
N SER A 999 -3.22 2.78 -13.84
CA SER A 999 -3.53 2.35 -15.22
C SER A 999 -4.99 1.89 -15.37
N VAL A 1000 -5.60 1.43 -14.27
CA VAL A 1000 -7.00 0.99 -14.19
C VAL A 1000 -8.02 2.13 -14.20
N LEU A 1001 -7.57 3.38 -13.99
CA LEU A 1001 -8.44 4.55 -14.06
C LEU A 1001 -8.84 4.83 -15.51
N PRO A 1002 -10.10 5.21 -15.79
CA PRO A 1002 -10.46 5.77 -17.10
C PRO A 1002 -9.60 6.99 -17.44
N THR A 1003 -9.28 7.17 -18.72
CA THR A 1003 -8.39 8.25 -19.18
C THR A 1003 -8.86 9.65 -18.77
N PRO A 1004 -10.17 9.98 -18.80
CA PRO A 1004 -10.65 11.26 -18.28
C PRO A 1004 -10.36 11.43 -16.78
N SER A 1005 -10.63 10.41 -15.97
CA SER A 1005 -10.36 10.45 -14.52
C SER A 1005 -8.87 10.56 -14.21
N PHE A 1006 -8.01 9.92 -15.03
CA PHE A 1006 -6.55 10.00 -14.89
C PHE A 1006 -6.01 11.41 -15.22
N LEU A 1007 -6.43 12.00 -16.35
CA LEU A 1007 -5.89 13.28 -16.83
C LEU A 1007 -6.54 14.51 -16.18
N TYR A 1008 -7.80 14.41 -15.75
CA TYR A 1008 -8.60 15.58 -15.36
C TYR A 1008 -9.23 15.46 -13.96
N GLY A 1009 -9.03 14.33 -13.27
CA GLY A 1009 -9.61 14.10 -11.94
C GLY A 1009 -11.13 13.93 -12.01
N LEU A 1010 -11.79 14.07 -10.86
CA LEU A 1010 -13.25 14.07 -10.77
C LEU A 1010 -13.79 15.47 -10.45
N GLU A 1011 -15.01 15.73 -10.90
CA GLU A 1011 -15.81 16.90 -10.51
C GLU A 1011 -16.77 16.56 -9.37
N PRO A 1012 -17.13 17.53 -8.49
CA PRO A 1012 -18.14 17.30 -7.47
C PRO A 1012 -19.45 16.77 -8.06
N GLY A 1013 -19.95 15.66 -7.54
CA GLY A 1013 -21.12 14.93 -8.03
C GLY A 1013 -20.81 13.84 -9.05
N GLU A 1014 -19.62 13.82 -9.65
CA GLU A 1014 -19.23 12.82 -10.63
C GLU A 1014 -18.85 11.49 -9.97
N GLU A 1015 -19.23 10.40 -10.63
CA GLU A 1015 -18.87 9.04 -10.27
C GLU A 1015 -18.02 8.39 -11.36
N THR A 1016 -17.00 7.65 -10.94
CA THR A 1016 -16.20 6.79 -11.81
C THR A 1016 -16.22 5.34 -11.31
N VAL A 1017 -16.19 4.41 -12.25
CA VAL A 1017 -16.22 2.97 -12.02
C VAL A 1017 -14.85 2.41 -12.34
N VAL A 1018 -14.18 1.82 -11.35
CA VAL A 1018 -12.80 1.37 -11.46
C VAL A 1018 -12.70 -0.12 -11.12
N GLU A 1019 -12.38 -0.96 -12.10
CA GLU A 1019 -12.11 -2.38 -11.87
C GLU A 1019 -10.64 -2.56 -11.50
N ILE A 1020 -10.35 -2.85 -10.23
CA ILE A 1020 -8.97 -3.00 -9.72
C ILE A 1020 -8.45 -4.44 -9.84
N GLU A 1021 -9.35 -5.41 -9.90
CA GLU A 1021 -9.12 -6.82 -10.17
C GLU A 1021 -10.42 -7.43 -10.71
N ARG A 1022 -10.35 -8.56 -11.42
CA ARG A 1022 -11.53 -9.25 -11.92
C ARG A 1022 -12.56 -9.51 -10.80
N GLY A 1023 -13.75 -8.92 -10.93
CA GLY A 1023 -14.82 -9.03 -9.93
C GLY A 1023 -14.67 -8.12 -8.70
N LYS A 1024 -13.70 -7.19 -8.70
CA LYS A 1024 -13.52 -6.16 -7.67
C LYS A 1024 -13.61 -4.78 -8.30
N THR A 1025 -14.78 -4.17 -8.18
CA THR A 1025 -15.08 -2.85 -8.70
C THR A 1025 -15.18 -1.84 -7.57
N LEU A 1026 -14.60 -0.66 -7.78
CA LEU A 1026 -14.76 0.52 -6.93
C LEU A 1026 -15.69 1.50 -7.64
N LEU A 1027 -16.78 1.85 -6.98
CA LEU A 1027 -17.63 2.99 -7.31
C LEU A 1027 -17.12 4.16 -6.49
N ILE A 1028 -16.50 5.13 -7.16
CA ILE A 1028 -15.87 6.29 -6.52
C ILE A 1028 -16.62 7.53 -6.99
N ARG A 1029 -17.33 8.19 -6.08
CA ARG A 1029 -17.99 9.47 -6.34
C ARG A 1029 -17.32 10.57 -5.54
N LEU A 1030 -16.92 11.66 -6.19
CA LEU A 1030 -16.45 12.86 -5.49
C LEU A 1030 -17.67 13.62 -4.98
N VAL A 1031 -17.83 13.74 -3.67
CA VAL A 1031 -19.00 14.37 -3.04
C VAL A 1031 -18.78 15.87 -2.87
N ALA A 1032 -17.66 16.26 -2.27
CA ALA A 1032 -17.37 17.65 -1.97
C ALA A 1032 -15.86 17.88 -1.80
N ILE A 1033 -15.44 19.13 -2.03
CA ILE A 1033 -14.09 19.63 -1.76
C ILE A 1033 -14.22 20.63 -0.62
N GLY A 1034 -13.50 20.40 0.48
CA GLY A 1034 -13.46 21.33 1.60
C GLY A 1034 -12.67 22.60 1.27
N GLU A 1035 -12.95 23.66 2.03
CA GLU A 1035 -12.11 24.85 2.08
C GLU A 1035 -10.70 24.51 2.57
N PRO A 1036 -9.68 25.27 2.16
CA PRO A 1036 -8.32 25.04 2.62
C PRO A 1036 -8.19 25.46 4.09
N ASN A 1037 -7.46 24.65 4.86
CA ASN A 1037 -7.00 25.03 6.19
C ASN A 1037 -5.87 26.08 6.10
N ASP A 1038 -5.45 26.64 7.25
CA ASP A 1038 -4.39 27.67 7.32
C ASP A 1038 -3.01 27.22 6.80
N ASP A 1039 -2.79 25.91 6.67
CA ASP A 1039 -1.60 25.27 6.09
C ASP A 1039 -1.72 25.02 4.57
N GLY A 1040 -2.87 25.36 3.97
CA GLY A 1040 -3.18 25.13 2.56
C GLY A 1040 -3.64 23.69 2.25
N VAL A 1041 -3.90 22.86 3.26
CA VAL A 1041 -4.42 21.49 3.07
C VAL A 1041 -5.94 21.52 2.96
N ARG A 1042 -6.49 20.84 1.94
CA ARG A 1042 -7.93 20.63 1.76
C ARG A 1042 -8.32 19.21 2.14
N THR A 1043 -9.52 19.06 2.72
CA THR A 1043 -10.15 17.74 2.91
C THR A 1043 -11.11 17.46 1.77
N ILE A 1044 -10.93 16.33 1.08
CA ILE A 1044 -11.70 15.92 -0.09
C ILE A 1044 -12.59 14.75 0.30
N PHE A 1045 -13.89 14.86 0.05
CA PHE A 1045 -14.90 13.89 0.47
C PHE A 1045 -15.36 13.04 -0.71
N PHE A 1046 -15.24 11.72 -0.56
CA PHE A 1046 -15.70 10.71 -1.51
C PHE A 1046 -16.79 9.84 -0.92
N GLU A 1047 -17.61 9.28 -1.80
CA GLU A 1047 -18.39 8.07 -1.54
C GLU A 1047 -17.71 6.92 -2.28
N LEU A 1048 -17.21 5.93 -1.54
CA LEU A 1048 -16.52 4.75 -2.05
C LEU A 1048 -17.37 3.51 -1.76
N ASN A 1049 -17.93 2.87 -2.79
CA ASN A 1049 -18.82 1.72 -2.67
C ASN A 1049 -19.98 1.98 -1.67
N GLY A 1050 -20.59 3.16 -1.75
CA GLY A 1050 -21.68 3.57 -0.85
C GLY A 1050 -21.24 4.01 0.54
N GLN A 1051 -19.94 4.19 0.78
CA GLN A 1051 -19.39 4.55 2.09
C GLN A 1051 -18.67 5.90 2.05
N PRO A 1052 -18.91 6.80 3.02
CA PRO A 1052 -18.18 8.05 3.10
C PRO A 1052 -16.69 7.78 3.38
N ARG A 1053 -15.86 8.46 2.61
CA ARG A 1053 -14.40 8.47 2.71
C ARG A 1053 -13.92 9.90 2.56
N HIS A 1054 -12.78 10.21 3.14
CA HIS A 1054 -12.10 11.46 2.85
C HIS A 1054 -10.60 11.23 2.79
N VAL A 1055 -9.93 12.10 2.05
CA VAL A 1055 -8.46 12.18 1.96
C VAL A 1055 -8.08 13.66 2.06
N THR A 1056 -6.86 13.92 2.49
CA THR A 1056 -6.32 15.28 2.58
C THR A 1056 -5.31 15.52 1.47
N VAL A 1057 -5.35 16.69 0.85
CA VAL A 1057 -4.47 17.06 -0.26
C VAL A 1057 -3.94 18.47 -0.03
N GLN A 1058 -2.62 18.66 -0.20
CA GLN A 1058 -2.02 19.99 -0.26
C GLN A 1058 -2.47 20.71 -1.53
N ASP A 1059 -3.08 21.88 -1.38
CA ASP A 1059 -3.33 22.79 -2.49
C ASP A 1059 -2.04 23.56 -2.80
N ARG A 1060 -1.43 23.28 -3.95
CA ARG A 1060 -0.15 23.87 -4.37
C ARG A 1060 -0.30 25.31 -4.89
N GLN A 1061 -1.53 25.78 -5.10
CA GLN A 1061 -1.79 27.16 -5.53
C GLN A 1061 -1.81 28.13 -4.34
N LEU A 1062 -1.96 27.60 -3.12
CA LEU A 1062 -1.95 28.38 -1.89
C LEU A 1062 -0.54 28.40 -1.30
N THR A 1063 0.01 29.59 -1.08
CA THR A 1063 1.25 29.75 -0.31
C THR A 1063 0.92 29.44 1.14
N ALA A 1064 1.48 28.36 1.69
CA ALA A 1064 1.30 28.02 3.11
C ALA A 1064 1.69 29.23 3.97
N SER A 1065 0.75 29.75 4.77
CA SER A 1065 0.99 30.89 5.66
C SER A 1065 1.94 30.55 6.82
N ALA A 1066 2.23 29.27 7.04
CA ALA A 1066 3.16 28.79 8.05
C ALA A 1066 4.34 28.04 7.38
N PRO A 1067 5.60 28.39 7.72
CA PRO A 1067 6.74 27.61 7.25
C PRO A 1067 6.69 26.19 7.83
N ALA A 1068 6.80 25.18 6.98
CA ALA A 1068 6.93 23.78 7.42
C ALA A 1068 8.22 23.60 8.24
N HIS A 1069 8.16 22.81 9.32
CA HIS A 1069 9.33 22.48 10.12
C HIS A 1069 10.36 21.71 9.27
N VAL A 1070 11.61 22.18 9.30
CA VAL A 1070 12.73 21.54 8.59
C VAL A 1070 12.98 20.18 9.25
N GLN A 1071 13.12 19.11 8.48
CA GLN A 1071 13.50 17.80 9.02
C GLN A 1071 15.01 17.73 9.27
N ALA A 1072 15.43 17.07 10.34
CA ALA A 1072 16.84 16.80 10.60
C ALA A 1072 17.37 15.73 9.62
N ASP A 1073 18.56 15.94 9.06
CA ASP A 1073 19.25 14.93 8.26
C ASP A 1073 19.83 13.83 9.19
N PRO A 1074 19.35 12.57 9.12
CA PRO A 1074 19.86 11.49 9.96
C PRO A 1074 21.35 11.18 9.74
N ALA A 1075 21.92 11.58 8.59
CA ALA A 1075 23.33 11.41 8.28
C ALA A 1075 24.21 12.55 8.82
N ASP A 1076 23.62 13.67 9.23
CA ASP A 1076 24.34 14.81 9.82
C ASP A 1076 24.18 14.82 11.34
N PRO A 1077 25.18 14.34 12.08
CA PRO A 1077 25.04 14.15 13.51
C PRO A 1077 25.21 15.46 14.31
N LYS A 1078 25.29 16.61 13.63
CA LYS A 1078 25.18 17.95 14.22
C LYS A 1078 23.73 18.47 14.27
N GLN A 1079 22.80 17.75 13.64
CA GLN A 1079 21.39 18.09 13.59
C GLN A 1079 20.61 17.26 14.60
N LEU A 1080 19.95 17.92 15.55
CA LEU A 1080 19.16 17.27 16.59
C LEU A 1080 17.69 17.28 16.18
N ALA A 1081 17.11 16.08 16.12
CA ALA A 1081 15.70 15.89 15.78
C ALA A 1081 14.81 15.81 17.03
N ALA A 1082 13.55 16.20 16.91
CA ALA A 1082 12.52 15.83 17.87
C ALA A 1082 12.32 14.30 17.83
N ALA A 1083 12.51 13.63 18.97
CA ALA A 1083 12.43 12.18 19.08
C ALA A 1083 10.98 11.65 19.01
N MET A 1084 9.99 12.50 19.26
CA MET A 1084 8.58 12.17 19.28
C MET A 1084 7.73 13.43 19.05
N PRO A 1085 6.48 13.31 18.59
CA PRO A 1085 5.58 14.46 18.50
C PRO A 1085 5.26 15.02 19.89
N GLY A 1086 5.24 16.34 20.05
CA GLY A 1086 5.00 16.99 21.32
C GLY A 1086 4.99 18.51 21.24
N LEU A 1087 4.63 19.15 22.34
CA LEU A 1087 4.71 20.60 22.50
C LEU A 1087 6.04 20.97 23.16
N VAL A 1088 6.82 21.87 22.60
CA VAL A 1088 8.04 22.38 23.26
C VAL A 1088 7.63 23.18 24.49
N THR A 1089 7.98 22.73 25.70
CA THR A 1089 7.66 23.44 26.95
C THR A 1089 8.76 24.40 27.36
N LEU A 1090 10.01 24.05 27.07
CA LEU A 1090 11.18 24.79 27.50
C LEU A 1090 12.30 24.65 26.48
N VAL A 1091 12.99 25.75 26.20
CA VAL A 1091 14.26 25.75 25.47
C VAL A 1091 15.34 26.26 26.45
N ALA A 1092 16.34 25.44 26.73
CA ALA A 1092 17.34 25.67 27.79
C ALA A 1092 18.65 26.31 27.28
N VAL A 1093 18.80 26.45 25.96
CA VAL A 1093 20.01 26.97 25.30
C VAL A 1093 19.69 28.03 24.25
N LYS A 1094 20.66 28.85 23.88
CA LYS A 1094 20.56 29.84 22.78
C LYS A 1094 21.73 29.70 21.79
N PRO A 1095 21.60 30.21 20.56
CA PRO A 1095 22.70 30.27 19.61
C PRO A 1095 23.96 30.94 20.22
N GLY A 1096 25.12 30.31 20.03
CA GLY A 1096 26.42 30.69 20.59
C GLY A 1096 26.77 30.05 21.93
N ASP A 1097 25.86 29.32 22.58
CA ASP A 1097 26.16 28.61 23.82
C ASP A 1097 27.04 27.39 23.56
N ARG A 1098 28.05 27.17 24.42
CA ARG A 1098 28.81 25.91 24.44
C ARG A 1098 28.10 24.90 25.33
N VAL A 1099 27.81 23.73 24.77
CA VAL A 1099 27.12 22.64 25.45
C VAL A 1099 28.03 21.42 25.55
N SER A 1100 27.98 20.73 26.69
CA SER A 1100 28.69 19.47 26.92
C SER A 1100 27.77 18.28 26.69
N ARG A 1101 28.32 17.11 26.32
CA ARG A 1101 27.55 15.88 26.17
C ARG A 1101 26.77 15.55 27.44
N GLY A 1102 25.46 15.32 27.29
CA GLY A 1102 24.51 15.05 28.36
C GLY A 1102 23.87 16.30 28.97
N GLU A 1103 24.22 17.49 28.49
CA GLU A 1103 23.60 18.75 28.91
C GLU A 1103 22.21 18.92 28.29
N LYS A 1104 21.25 19.41 29.07
CA LYS A 1104 19.85 19.55 28.64
C LYS A 1104 19.70 20.72 27.67
N LEU A 1105 19.08 20.47 26.52
CA LEU A 1105 18.91 21.46 25.46
C LEU A 1105 17.49 22.01 25.41
N LEU A 1106 16.47 21.15 25.45
CA LEU A 1106 15.06 21.56 25.47
C LEU A 1106 14.18 20.47 26.12
N SER A 1107 12.91 20.80 26.39
CA SER A 1107 11.89 19.86 26.86
C SER A 1107 10.67 19.87 25.95
N LEU A 1108 10.15 18.67 25.71
CA LEU A 1108 8.92 18.40 25.00
C LEU A 1108 7.91 17.82 25.99
N GLU A 1109 6.69 18.32 25.97
CA GLU A 1109 5.55 17.70 26.62
C GLU A 1109 4.73 16.94 25.60
N ALA A 1110 4.60 15.64 25.83
CA ALA A 1110 3.75 14.77 25.05
C ALA A 1110 3.07 13.79 26.00
N MET A 1111 1.75 13.65 25.89
CA MET A 1111 0.97 12.73 26.73
C MET A 1111 1.16 12.96 28.25
N LYS A 1112 1.26 14.22 28.71
CA LYS A 1112 1.51 14.61 30.11
C LYS A 1112 2.83 14.09 30.68
N MET A 1113 3.74 13.63 29.82
CA MET A 1113 5.11 13.27 30.15
C MET A 1113 6.04 14.34 29.56
N GLU A 1114 6.90 14.89 30.42
CA GLU A 1114 7.92 15.83 29.99
C GLU A 1114 9.20 15.06 29.63
N THR A 1115 9.57 15.08 28.36
CA THR A 1115 10.77 14.44 27.82
C THR A 1115 11.80 15.52 27.50
N SER A 1116 13.01 15.40 28.04
CA SER A 1116 14.09 16.35 27.77
C SER A 1116 15.00 15.82 26.66
N ILE A 1117 15.38 16.70 25.72
CA ILE A 1117 16.41 16.43 24.72
C ILE A 1117 17.75 16.91 25.27
N TYR A 1118 18.76 16.06 25.19
CA TYR A 1118 20.11 16.31 25.71
C TYR A 1118 21.12 16.37 24.56
N ALA A 1119 22.22 17.10 24.76
CA ALA A 1119 23.32 17.15 23.80
C ALA A 1119 24.00 15.79 23.69
N GLU A 1120 24.06 15.22 22.49
CA GLU A 1120 24.71 13.92 22.25
C GLU A 1120 26.25 14.03 22.19
N ARG A 1121 26.77 15.25 22.10
CA ARG A 1121 28.20 15.59 21.95
C ARG A 1121 28.48 16.97 22.53
N ASP A 1122 29.77 17.23 22.75
CA ASP A 1122 30.26 18.58 23.01
C ASP A 1122 30.17 19.41 21.72
N GLY A 1123 29.74 20.66 21.81
CA GLY A 1123 29.61 21.53 20.64
C GLY A 1123 29.16 22.95 21.00
N GLU A 1124 29.13 23.81 19.99
CA GLU A 1124 28.55 25.15 20.10
C GLU A 1124 27.19 25.16 19.39
N VAL A 1125 26.16 25.73 20.00
CA VAL A 1125 24.82 25.81 19.40
C VAL A 1125 24.85 26.82 18.26
N ALA A 1126 24.70 26.37 17.02
CA ALA A 1126 24.67 27.23 15.85
C ALA A 1126 23.29 27.90 15.68
N GLU A 1127 22.22 27.11 15.77
CA GLU A 1127 20.83 27.57 15.60
C GLU A 1127 19.86 26.80 16.50
N VAL A 1128 18.81 27.50 16.95
CA VAL A 1128 17.65 26.91 17.63
C VAL A 1128 16.41 27.27 16.79
N LEU A 1129 15.69 26.25 16.32
CA LEU A 1129 14.63 26.40 15.30
C LEU A 1129 13.21 26.35 15.89
N VAL A 1130 13.10 26.18 17.20
CA VAL A 1130 11.84 26.05 17.93
C VAL A 1130 11.81 26.96 19.16
N HIS A 1131 10.63 27.32 19.63
CA HIS A 1131 10.42 28.11 20.85
C HIS A 1131 9.36 27.45 21.75
N PRO A 1132 9.29 27.78 23.05
CA PRO A 1132 8.22 27.28 23.92
C PRO A 1132 6.83 27.56 23.32
N GLY A 1133 5.97 26.54 23.28
CA GLY A 1133 4.67 26.55 22.60
C GLY A 1133 4.70 26.06 21.15
N THR A 1134 5.88 25.75 20.57
CA THR A 1134 5.97 25.16 19.23
C THR A 1134 5.57 23.69 19.25
N GLN A 1135 4.69 23.28 18.35
CA GLN A 1135 4.32 21.88 18.18
C GLN A 1135 5.25 21.21 17.18
N VAL A 1136 5.90 20.11 17.57
CA VAL A 1136 6.85 19.37 16.73
C VAL A 1136 6.33 17.97 16.46
N VAL A 1137 6.72 17.39 15.33
CA VAL A 1137 6.54 15.96 15.02
C VAL A 1137 7.90 15.24 15.07
N ALA A 1138 7.87 13.91 15.12
CA ALA A 1138 9.11 13.13 15.12
C ALA A 1138 9.91 13.38 13.84
N GLY A 1139 11.20 13.71 13.98
CA GLY A 1139 12.08 14.02 12.86
C GLY A 1139 12.33 15.52 12.62
N ASP A 1140 11.50 16.41 13.20
CA ASP A 1140 11.70 17.86 13.08
C ASP A 1140 13.05 18.29 13.65
N LEU A 1141 13.80 19.08 12.89
CA LEU A 1141 15.05 19.69 13.32
C LEU A 1141 14.77 20.75 14.38
N VAL A 1142 15.22 20.50 15.60
CA VAL A 1142 15.01 21.41 16.73
C VAL A 1142 16.23 22.29 17.01
N ILE A 1143 17.45 21.73 16.90
CA ILE A 1143 18.71 22.43 17.18
C ILE A 1143 19.80 21.97 16.19
N ARG A 1144 20.67 22.90 15.78
CA ARG A 1144 21.88 22.62 15.02
C ARG A 1144 23.12 22.99 15.82
N LEU A 1145 24.11 22.11 15.87
CA LEU A 1145 25.43 22.34 16.46
C LEU A 1145 26.46 22.72 15.38
N ALA A 1146 27.48 23.52 15.74
CA ALA A 1146 28.55 23.99 14.85
C ALA A 1146 29.63 22.93 14.59
#